data_AF-H3BH88-F1
#
_entry.id   AF-H3BH88-F1
#
_cell.length_a   1.000
_cell.length_b   1.000
_cell.length_c   1.000
_cell.angle_alpha   90.00
_cell.angle_beta   90.00
_cell.angle_gamma   90.00
#
_symmetry.space_group_name_H-M   'P 1'
#
loop_
_entity.id
_entity.type
_entity.pdbx_description
1 polymer ?
#
loop_
_entity_poly.entity_id
_entity_poly.type
_entity_poly.pdbx_seq_one_letter_code
_entity_poly.pdbx_strand_id
1 'polypeptide(L)'
;MQNLKSYGPLWGVTMEATLSTYQCLWLTLAWIFVFTQHACISAWALELPAGGYRTGQSSEHEEQSPSPGHLTWAVHLDLTDGISDKENLDFLASQVAEAAGLENRGQIGELHGRYLFAHPCHDLEEEGRNRIKELADNVLSQHDSVRWHSEQRLLKRSKRSLQFNDPKYPQQWHLHNKKTLGMDINITGVWERNVTGKNVTVVVVDDGVEHTLKDIQPNYSPEGSYDLNSNDPDPMPHPDAENDNHHGTRCAGEIAAAPNNSFCAVGVAYGSRIAGIRVLDGPLTDSMEAIAFNKHYQINDIYSCSWGPDDDGKTVDGPHPLGKAALQHGVIAGRKGFGSIFVVASGNGGQYSDNCNYDGYANSVYTITIGAVDEAGNMPFYAEECSSMLAVTFSSGNKMMRSIVTSDWDMMKGTGCTEGHTGTSAAAPIATGMIALMLQVRPCLTWRDVQHIIAFTASKYDDRPAAWETNGANFSHSHQHGFGLLNAWRLVNAAKVWESVPYLASYVSPVLREDKTIPLVKNLLEVFWNVTAADLKLSGLKTLEHVLVAVTITHPRRGNLEIELFCPSNMSSLIGATRTMDSDSSGYVDWTFSTVRCWGERAEGTYKMTVTDYGDGILKQGTLKQWQLTLYGSSWTSEEVKQRQELVEEAMSGRYLNDSFSLPCPPGLVILERETYTISTNTLKTLVLLGCFAVFWSLYYILEVCFTRKDIGFELVCNTPRCRRYEGSSTPRSIEEAAVIESLPLCRAEESTMESLEQE
;
A
#
# COMPACT_ATOMS: atom_id res chain seq x y z
N MET A 1 25.08 42.96 -5.01
CA MET A 1 25.62 44.19 -5.64
C MET A 1 25.68 44.00 -7.15
N GLN A 2 25.96 45.10 -7.87
CA GLN A 2 26.43 45.18 -9.27
C GLN A 2 27.38 44.03 -9.73
N ASN A 3 27.55 43.73 -11.02
CA ASN A 3 26.77 43.96 -12.26
C ASN A 3 27.53 43.27 -13.41
N LEU A 4 26.87 42.68 -14.42
CA LEU A 4 27.42 42.51 -15.78
C LEU A 4 26.28 42.18 -16.75
N LYS A 5 26.43 42.57 -18.03
CA LYS A 5 25.35 42.60 -19.02
C LYS A 5 25.84 42.25 -20.43
N SER A 6 24.88 41.99 -21.31
CA SER A 6 24.94 42.11 -22.77
C SER A 6 25.54 40.89 -23.52
N TYR A 7 25.14 40.57 -24.77
CA TYR A 7 24.10 41.14 -25.65
C TYR A 7 23.40 40.01 -26.44
N GLY A 8 22.17 40.24 -26.91
CA GLY A 8 21.47 39.40 -27.89
C GLY A 8 20.53 40.25 -28.76
N PRO A 9 20.47 40.06 -30.09
CA PRO A 9 19.71 40.93 -30.99
C PRO A 9 18.24 40.49 -31.19
N LEU A 10 17.38 41.45 -31.52
CA LEU A 10 16.02 41.19 -31.99
C LEU A 10 16.04 40.74 -33.46
N TRP A 11 15.19 39.77 -33.81
CA TRP A 11 14.37 39.82 -35.02
C TRP A 11 12.99 39.26 -34.68
N GLY A 12 11.93 39.92 -35.15
CA GLY A 12 10.55 39.46 -35.03
C GLY A 12 9.90 39.47 -36.41
N VAL A 13 8.96 38.55 -36.64
CA VAL A 13 8.12 38.51 -37.84
C VAL A 13 6.67 38.32 -37.41
N THR A 14 5.80 39.14 -37.99
CA THR A 14 4.35 39.15 -37.76
C THR A 14 3.62 38.10 -38.60
N MET A 15 2.47 37.63 -38.12
CA MET A 15 1.44 37.07 -38.99
C MET A 15 0.07 37.68 -38.67
N GLU A 16 -0.41 38.50 -39.61
CA GLU A 16 -1.84 38.80 -39.78
C GLU A 16 -2.46 37.58 -40.49
N ALA A 17 -3.51 36.94 -39.97
CA ALA A 17 -4.90 37.40 -39.84
C ALA A 17 -5.70 37.36 -41.16
N THR A 18 -6.66 36.44 -41.23
CA THR A 18 -7.76 36.44 -42.21
C THR A 18 -9.07 36.14 -41.49
N LEU A 19 -10.06 37.02 -41.64
CA LEU A 19 -11.36 36.91 -40.99
C LEU A 19 -12.27 35.92 -41.71
N SER A 20 -13.23 35.33 -40.97
CA SER A 20 -14.63 35.44 -41.36
C SER A 20 -15.53 35.44 -40.12
N THR A 21 -16.63 36.18 -40.17
CA THR A 21 -17.49 36.49 -39.03
C THR A 21 -18.94 36.10 -39.31
N TYR A 22 -19.63 35.59 -38.29
CA TYR A 22 -21.06 35.88 -38.12
C TYR A 22 -21.37 36.19 -36.66
N GLN A 23 -22.07 37.29 -36.42
CA GLN A 23 -22.54 37.73 -35.11
C GLN A 23 -24.02 37.42 -34.95
N CYS A 24 -24.48 37.23 -33.71
CA CYS A 24 -25.71 37.86 -33.26
C CYS A 24 -25.66 38.09 -31.74
N LEU A 25 -26.01 39.29 -31.29
CA LEU A 25 -26.12 39.64 -29.87
C LEU A 25 -27.49 39.22 -29.33
N TRP A 26 -27.60 39.06 -28.01
CA TRP A 26 -28.61 39.79 -27.22
C TRP A 26 -28.02 40.17 -25.85
N LEU A 27 -28.49 41.28 -25.28
CA LEU A 27 -27.98 41.93 -24.07
C LEU A 27 -29.09 42.04 -23.01
N THR A 28 -28.75 41.88 -21.72
CA THR A 28 -29.31 42.55 -20.51
C THR A 28 -28.80 41.83 -19.25
N LEU A 29 -28.64 42.43 -18.06
CA LEU A 29 -28.37 43.82 -17.65
C LEU A 29 -27.80 43.74 -16.20
N ALA A 30 -26.92 44.64 -15.79
CA ALA A 30 -26.28 44.59 -14.47
C ALA A 30 -27.04 45.41 -13.40
N TRP A 31 -26.99 44.96 -12.15
CA TRP A 31 -27.28 45.76 -10.94
C TRP A 31 -26.15 45.59 -9.91
N ILE A 32 -25.77 46.69 -9.25
CA ILE A 32 -24.68 46.77 -8.28
C ILE A 32 -25.20 47.53 -7.07
N PHE A 33 -24.89 47.06 -5.85
CA PHE A 33 -24.96 47.88 -4.62
C PHE A 33 -23.81 47.53 -3.67
N VAL A 34 -23.29 48.57 -2.99
CA VAL A 34 -22.19 48.53 -2.01
C VAL A 34 -22.46 49.66 -0.98
N PHE A 35 -21.81 49.61 0.20
CA PHE A 35 -21.81 50.62 1.30
C PHE A 35 -23.07 50.61 2.21
N THR A 36 -23.03 50.71 3.56
CA THR A 36 -21.91 50.66 4.56
C THR A 36 -22.36 50.44 6.02
N GLN A 37 -21.46 49.89 6.85
CA GLN A 37 -21.16 50.16 8.29
C GLN A 37 -22.25 50.50 9.34
N HIS A 38 -22.16 49.84 10.52
CA HIS A 38 -21.93 50.37 11.91
C HIS A 38 -22.43 49.33 12.97
N ALA A 39 -21.98 49.23 14.25
CA ALA A 39 -20.68 49.49 14.91
C ALA A 39 -20.70 49.01 16.41
N CYS A 40 -19.58 48.45 16.93
CA CYS A 40 -19.25 48.19 18.37
C CYS A 40 -20.22 47.24 19.16
N ILE A 41 -20.00 46.75 20.41
CA ILE A 41 -19.14 47.01 21.61
C ILE A 41 -18.83 45.61 22.22
N SER A 42 -17.61 45.04 22.30
CA SER A 42 -16.40 45.27 23.13
C SER A 42 -16.41 44.87 24.64
N ALA A 43 -15.55 43.89 25.01
CA ALA A 43 -15.02 43.57 26.36
C ALA A 43 -16.02 42.99 27.41
N TRP A 44 -15.62 42.27 28.47
CA TRP A 44 -14.32 42.17 29.20
C TRP A 44 -13.88 40.73 29.54
N ALA A 45 -12.61 40.58 29.92
CA ALA A 45 -12.05 39.42 30.63
C ALA A 45 -11.37 39.89 31.94
N LEU A 46 -11.19 38.98 32.92
CA LEU A 46 -10.40 39.19 34.15
C LEU A 46 -9.95 37.83 34.73
N GLU A 47 -8.94 37.85 35.61
CA GLU A 47 -7.98 36.75 35.76
C GLU A 47 -7.87 36.14 37.18
N LEU A 48 -7.75 34.79 37.25
CA LEU A 48 -6.92 34.00 38.19
C LEU A 48 -7.21 34.11 39.73
N PRO A 49 -6.54 33.34 40.63
CA PRO A 49 -5.67 32.15 40.47
C PRO A 49 -6.10 30.89 41.30
N ALA A 50 -5.28 29.83 41.18
CA ALA A 50 -5.35 28.50 41.80
C ALA A 50 -5.44 28.39 43.35
N GLY A 51 -5.88 27.22 43.84
CA GLY A 51 -5.68 26.77 45.24
C GLY A 51 -6.54 25.58 45.69
N GLY A 52 -6.15 24.34 45.35
CA GLY A 52 -6.99 23.13 45.46
C GLY A 52 -7.41 22.63 46.86
N TYR A 53 -8.25 21.59 46.88
CA TYR A 53 -8.52 20.74 48.06
C TYR A 53 -8.82 19.28 47.66
N ARG A 54 -8.79 18.36 48.63
CA ARG A 54 -9.02 16.92 48.45
C ARG A 54 -10.49 16.51 48.69
N THR A 55 -10.91 15.46 47.97
CA THR A 55 -11.91 14.44 48.36
C THR A 55 -13.25 14.91 48.94
N GLY A 56 -14.29 14.86 48.10
CA GLY A 56 -15.68 14.68 48.51
C GLY A 56 -16.41 13.90 47.42
N GLN A 57 -17.19 12.86 47.78
CA GLN A 57 -18.03 12.15 46.81
C GLN A 57 -19.30 12.97 46.56
N SER A 58 -19.58 13.28 45.30
CA SER A 58 -20.89 13.74 44.82
C SER A 58 -21.32 12.84 43.67
N SER A 59 -22.47 12.20 43.78
CA SER A 59 -23.02 11.33 42.74
C SER A 59 -23.43 12.14 41.52
N GLU A 60 -22.79 11.87 40.38
CA GLU A 60 -23.28 12.32 39.09
C GLU A 60 -24.56 11.54 38.75
N HIS A 61 -25.61 12.26 38.33
CA HIS A 61 -26.81 11.62 37.79
C HIS A 61 -26.54 11.23 36.34
N GLU A 62 -26.26 9.95 36.10
CA GLU A 62 -26.24 9.39 34.75
C GLU A 62 -27.59 9.57 34.04
N GLU A 63 -27.59 10.05 32.80
CA GLU A 63 -28.74 9.93 31.90
C GLU A 63 -28.91 8.45 31.46
N GLN A 64 -29.44 7.63 32.36
CA GLN A 64 -29.59 6.18 32.12
C GLN A 64 -30.64 5.89 31.04
N SER A 65 -30.17 5.69 29.81
CA SER A 65 -30.96 5.06 28.74
C SER A 65 -31.53 3.71 29.21
N PRO A 66 -32.81 3.39 28.93
CA PRO A 66 -33.49 2.25 29.56
C PRO A 66 -32.86 0.90 29.18
N SER A 67 -32.51 0.11 30.21
CA SER A 67 -31.93 -1.21 30.05
C SER A 67 -32.96 -2.28 29.65
N PRO A 68 -32.54 -3.43 29.06
CA PRO A 68 -33.44 -4.51 28.65
C PRO A 68 -34.14 -5.15 29.86
N GLY A 69 -35.37 -4.72 30.12
CA GLY A 69 -36.15 -5.01 31.34
C GLY A 69 -37.13 -3.88 31.65
N HIS A 70 -36.74 -2.64 31.32
CA HIS A 70 -37.54 -1.43 31.17
C HIS A 70 -39.06 -1.58 30.91
N LEU A 71 -39.93 -1.65 31.92
CA LEU A 71 -41.36 -1.30 31.72
C LEU A 71 -41.47 0.22 31.73
N THR A 72 -41.78 0.82 30.58
CA THR A 72 -41.85 2.28 30.41
C THR A 72 -43.01 2.72 29.51
N TRP A 73 -43.47 3.95 29.70
CA TRP A 73 -44.57 4.58 28.97
C TRP A 73 -44.17 5.97 28.51
N ALA A 74 -44.46 6.33 27.27
CA ALA A 74 -44.50 7.72 26.85
C ALA A 74 -45.91 8.27 27.15
N VAL A 75 -45.99 9.41 27.83
CA VAL A 75 -47.26 10.03 28.25
C VAL A 75 -47.28 11.50 27.83
N HIS A 76 -48.32 11.91 27.11
CA HIS A 76 -48.54 13.31 26.76
C HIS A 76 -49.52 13.95 27.73
N LEU A 77 -49.05 14.97 28.43
CA LEU A 77 -49.81 15.76 29.40
C LEU A 77 -50.17 17.12 28.83
N ASP A 78 -51.23 17.70 29.39
CA ASP A 78 -51.72 19.04 29.10
C ASP A 78 -52.34 19.67 30.35
N LEU A 79 -52.24 20.99 30.47
CA LEU A 79 -52.84 21.74 31.58
C LEU A 79 -54.21 22.24 31.16
N THR A 80 -55.25 21.86 31.92
CA THR A 80 -56.67 22.15 31.62
C THR A 80 -56.97 23.64 31.41
N ASP A 81 -56.16 24.50 32.02
CA ASP A 81 -56.35 25.95 32.06
C ASP A 81 -55.50 26.70 31.01
N GLY A 82 -54.77 25.97 30.15
CA GLY A 82 -54.16 26.51 28.91
C GLY A 82 -52.90 27.38 29.07
N ILE A 83 -52.36 27.53 30.29
CA ILE A 83 -51.08 28.23 30.55
C ILE A 83 -49.99 27.19 30.78
N SER A 84 -49.16 26.96 29.77
CA SER A 84 -48.22 25.83 29.69
C SER A 84 -46.81 26.15 30.24
N ASP A 85 -46.72 26.54 31.51
CA ASP A 85 -45.42 26.69 32.19
C ASP A 85 -44.75 25.34 32.43
N LYS A 86 -43.45 25.25 32.13
CA LYS A 86 -42.71 23.97 32.20
C LYS A 86 -42.69 23.37 33.60
N GLU A 87 -42.47 24.19 34.63
CA GLU A 87 -42.42 23.73 36.03
C GLU A 87 -43.76 23.11 36.48
N ASN A 88 -44.89 23.67 36.01
CA ASN A 88 -46.22 23.12 36.28
C ASN A 88 -46.46 21.78 35.57
N LEU A 89 -45.92 21.60 34.35
CA LEU A 89 -45.96 20.32 33.63
C LEU A 89 -45.03 19.27 34.23
N ASP A 90 -43.82 19.65 34.68
CA ASP A 90 -42.88 18.75 35.35
C ASP A 90 -43.42 18.27 36.72
N PHE A 91 -44.11 19.15 37.46
CA PHE A 91 -44.82 18.80 38.70
C PHE A 91 -46.06 17.93 38.46
N LEU A 92 -46.87 18.24 37.45
CA LEU A 92 -48.00 17.42 37.03
C LEU A 92 -47.53 16.02 36.60
N ALA A 93 -46.48 15.93 35.79
CA ALA A 93 -45.90 14.67 35.34
C ALA A 93 -45.46 13.77 36.50
N SER A 94 -44.93 14.37 37.56
CA SER A 94 -44.51 13.64 38.76
C SER A 94 -45.71 13.07 39.53
N GLN A 95 -46.81 13.83 39.68
CA GLN A 95 -48.05 13.35 40.28
C GLN A 95 -48.73 12.24 39.44
N VAL A 96 -48.80 12.39 38.12
CA VAL A 96 -49.43 11.38 37.24
C VAL A 96 -48.61 10.08 37.23
N ALA A 97 -47.28 10.17 37.27
CA ALA A 97 -46.42 9.00 37.42
C ALA A 97 -46.66 8.29 38.77
N GLU A 98 -46.62 9.02 39.89
CA GLU A 98 -46.85 8.46 41.22
C GLU A 98 -48.22 7.78 41.33
N ALA A 99 -49.28 8.42 40.82
CA ALA A 99 -50.63 7.86 40.79
C ALA A 99 -50.72 6.55 39.98
N ALA A 100 -49.92 6.41 38.92
CA ALA A 100 -49.84 5.21 38.09
C ALA A 100 -48.91 4.12 38.67
N GLY A 101 -48.24 4.36 39.79
CA GLY A 101 -47.22 3.46 40.37
C GLY A 101 -45.89 3.48 39.60
N LEU A 102 -45.56 4.61 38.98
CA LEU A 102 -44.40 4.80 38.11
C LEU A 102 -43.52 5.98 38.58
N GLU A 103 -42.27 5.99 38.14
CA GLU A 103 -41.34 7.10 38.29
C GLU A 103 -41.38 8.01 37.06
N ASN A 104 -41.42 9.32 37.27
CA ASN A 104 -41.20 10.29 36.20
C ASN A 104 -39.69 10.36 35.85
N ARG A 105 -39.31 9.94 34.63
CA ARG A 105 -37.94 10.01 34.10
C ARG A 105 -37.69 11.28 33.26
N GLY A 106 -38.59 12.26 33.31
CA GLY A 106 -38.44 13.56 32.68
C GLY A 106 -39.05 13.66 31.28
N GLN A 107 -38.90 14.84 30.67
CA GLN A 107 -39.43 15.15 29.33
C GLN A 107 -38.66 14.38 28.24
N ILE A 108 -39.37 13.87 27.23
CA ILE A 108 -38.78 13.12 26.11
C ILE A 108 -38.08 14.09 25.15
N GLY A 109 -36.84 14.46 25.48
CA GLY A 109 -36.07 15.46 24.74
C GLY A 109 -36.81 16.82 24.71
N GLU A 110 -36.85 17.47 23.55
CA GLU A 110 -37.52 18.76 23.35
C GLU A 110 -39.05 18.66 23.17
N LEU A 111 -39.64 17.47 23.30
CA LEU A 111 -41.09 17.27 23.12
C LEU A 111 -41.90 17.83 24.30
N HIS A 112 -42.14 19.15 24.29
CA HIS A 112 -42.90 19.87 25.31
C HIS A 112 -44.18 19.14 25.75
N GLY A 113 -44.32 18.87 27.06
CA GLY A 113 -45.48 18.18 27.62
C GLY A 113 -45.55 16.67 27.32
N ARG A 114 -44.45 16.02 26.92
CA ARG A 114 -44.37 14.55 26.72
C ARG A 114 -43.29 13.99 27.64
N TYR A 115 -43.67 13.06 28.50
CA TYR A 115 -42.82 12.52 29.57
C TYR A 115 -42.60 11.02 29.41
N LEU A 116 -41.44 10.54 29.86
CA LEU A 116 -41.15 9.11 29.98
C LEU A 116 -41.42 8.68 31.43
N PHE A 117 -42.36 7.76 31.64
CA PHE A 117 -42.58 7.13 32.94
C PHE A 117 -41.99 5.72 32.93
N ALA A 118 -41.42 5.28 34.06
CA ALA A 118 -40.79 3.97 34.21
C ALA A 118 -41.25 3.27 35.49
N HIS A 119 -41.41 1.96 35.46
CA HIS A 119 -41.61 1.19 36.69
C HIS A 119 -40.27 0.98 37.41
N PRO A 120 -40.17 1.13 38.74
CA PRO A 120 -38.90 1.09 39.47
C PRO A 120 -38.23 -0.31 39.57
N CYS A 121 -38.98 -1.39 39.34
CA CYS A 121 -38.43 -2.76 39.45
C CYS A 121 -38.09 -3.37 38.08
N HIS A 122 -36.83 -3.82 37.95
CA HIS A 122 -36.27 -4.47 36.76
C HIS A 122 -36.69 -5.95 36.62
N ASP A 123 -36.63 -6.71 37.72
CA ASP A 123 -36.83 -8.16 37.74
C ASP A 123 -38.27 -8.51 38.14
N LEU A 124 -39.11 -8.75 37.14
CA LEU A 124 -40.53 -9.06 37.30
C LEU A 124 -40.91 -10.33 36.55
N GLU A 125 -41.62 -11.23 37.22
CA GLU A 125 -42.29 -12.38 36.59
C GLU A 125 -43.37 -11.90 35.60
N GLU A 126 -43.75 -12.77 34.65
CA GLU A 126 -44.65 -12.39 33.55
C GLU A 126 -46.05 -11.98 34.03
N GLU A 127 -46.62 -12.68 35.02
CA GLU A 127 -47.87 -12.25 35.67
C GLU A 127 -47.72 -10.94 36.46
N GLY A 128 -46.53 -10.64 36.98
CA GLY A 128 -46.24 -9.38 37.66
C GLY A 128 -46.24 -8.22 36.67
N ARG A 129 -45.53 -8.39 35.54
CA ARG A 129 -45.49 -7.39 34.46
C ARG A 129 -46.89 -7.10 33.89
N ASN A 130 -47.73 -8.11 33.69
CA ASN A 130 -49.09 -7.89 33.18
C ASN A 130 -49.97 -7.11 34.16
N ARG A 131 -49.93 -7.43 35.47
CA ARG A 131 -50.65 -6.66 36.50
C ARG A 131 -50.21 -5.20 36.59
N ILE A 132 -48.91 -4.93 36.49
CA ILE A 132 -48.36 -3.56 36.48
C ILE A 132 -48.81 -2.80 35.22
N LYS A 133 -48.84 -3.46 34.06
CA LYS A 133 -49.38 -2.87 32.83
C LYS A 133 -50.86 -2.51 32.94
N GLU A 134 -51.68 -3.43 33.43
CA GLU A 134 -53.11 -3.20 33.64
C GLU A 134 -53.35 -2.04 34.61
N LEU A 135 -52.59 -1.94 35.70
CA LEU A 135 -52.70 -0.82 36.64
C LEU A 135 -52.32 0.52 36.00
N ALA A 136 -51.15 0.60 35.37
CA ALA A 136 -50.66 1.83 34.75
C ALA A 136 -51.59 2.29 33.61
N ASP A 137 -52.05 1.38 32.75
CA ASP A 137 -52.93 1.72 31.62
C ASP A 137 -54.33 2.15 32.09
N ASN A 138 -54.87 1.55 33.16
CA ASN A 138 -56.12 2.00 33.77
C ASN A 138 -56.00 3.41 34.40
N VAL A 139 -54.91 3.73 35.09
CA VAL A 139 -54.73 5.07 35.68
C VAL A 139 -54.49 6.11 34.60
N LEU A 140 -53.58 5.84 33.64
CA LEU A 140 -53.23 6.80 32.59
C LEU A 140 -54.37 7.05 31.59
N SER A 141 -55.30 6.10 31.40
CA SER A 141 -56.49 6.30 30.55
C SER A 141 -57.65 7.01 31.23
N GLN A 142 -57.64 7.12 32.56
CA GLN A 142 -58.70 7.75 33.37
C GLN A 142 -58.32 9.13 33.92
N HIS A 143 -57.06 9.55 33.78
CA HIS A 143 -56.57 10.80 34.34
C HIS A 143 -56.79 11.98 33.37
N ASP A 144 -57.66 12.94 33.72
CA ASP A 144 -58.13 14.04 32.85
C ASP A 144 -57.01 14.80 32.10
N SER A 145 -55.84 14.99 32.74
CA SER A 145 -54.69 15.69 32.15
C SER A 145 -53.86 14.86 31.14
N VAL A 146 -54.14 13.57 30.97
CA VAL A 146 -53.43 12.69 30.02
C VAL A 146 -54.14 12.70 28.67
N ARG A 147 -53.51 13.33 27.67
CA ARG A 147 -54.02 13.35 26.28
C ARG A 147 -53.79 12.03 25.54
N TRP A 148 -52.70 11.33 25.83
CA TRP A 148 -52.45 9.95 25.42
C TRP A 148 -51.30 9.32 26.22
N HIS A 149 -51.28 7.99 26.33
CA HIS A 149 -50.19 7.18 26.84
C HIS A 149 -49.85 6.05 25.86
N SER A 150 -48.62 5.53 25.90
CA SER A 150 -48.21 4.40 25.08
C SER A 150 -47.06 3.62 25.73
N GLU A 151 -47.28 2.34 26.03
CA GLU A 151 -46.24 1.41 26.47
C GLU A 151 -45.10 1.37 25.44
N GLN A 152 -43.88 1.71 25.86
CA GLN A 152 -42.72 1.71 24.98
C GLN A 152 -42.25 0.29 24.73
N ARG A 153 -42.31 -0.12 23.46
CA ARG A 153 -41.83 -1.43 23.01
C ARG A 153 -40.45 -1.28 22.39
N LEU A 154 -39.55 -2.23 22.66
CA LEU A 154 -38.21 -2.26 22.06
C LEU A 154 -38.31 -2.37 20.53
N LEU A 155 -38.07 -1.25 19.85
CA LEU A 155 -38.17 -1.17 18.39
C LEU A 155 -36.95 -1.83 17.73
N LYS A 156 -37.16 -3.05 17.21
CA LYS A 156 -36.14 -3.80 16.46
C LYS A 156 -35.80 -3.11 15.12
N ARG A 157 -34.91 -2.12 15.18
CA ARG A 157 -34.35 -1.39 14.03
C ARG A 157 -32.99 -2.00 13.67
N SER A 158 -32.82 -2.43 12.42
CA SER A 158 -31.50 -2.66 11.84
C SER A 158 -30.99 -1.38 11.17
N LYS A 159 -29.67 -1.19 11.11
CA LYS A 159 -29.08 -0.26 10.12
C LYS A 159 -29.44 -0.75 8.72
N ARG A 160 -29.64 0.18 7.78
CA ARG A 160 -29.70 -0.15 6.35
C ARG A 160 -28.27 -0.48 5.90
N SER A 161 -27.90 -1.75 5.97
CA SER A 161 -26.59 -2.20 5.49
C SER A 161 -26.39 -1.86 4.02
N LEU A 162 -25.15 -1.56 3.62
CA LEU A 162 -24.78 -1.61 2.21
C LEU A 162 -25.12 -3.02 1.66
N GLN A 163 -25.92 -3.07 0.59
CA GLN A 163 -26.33 -4.31 -0.06
C GLN A 163 -25.83 -4.31 -1.50
N PHE A 164 -25.19 -5.41 -1.86
CA PHE A 164 -24.73 -5.74 -3.18
C PHE A 164 -25.59 -6.91 -3.70
N ASN A 165 -25.89 -6.93 -5.01
CA ASN A 165 -26.65 -8.02 -5.63
C ASN A 165 -25.74 -9.19 -6.10
N ASP A 166 -24.44 -9.06 -5.87
CA ASP A 166 -23.37 -9.93 -6.34
C ASP A 166 -23.31 -11.23 -5.51
N PRO A 167 -23.41 -12.41 -6.14
CA PRO A 167 -23.80 -13.66 -5.47
C PRO A 167 -22.77 -14.25 -4.50
N LYS A 168 -21.51 -13.80 -4.54
CA LYS A 168 -20.43 -14.24 -3.62
C LYS A 168 -20.07 -13.21 -2.55
N TYR A 169 -20.60 -11.98 -2.61
CA TYR A 169 -20.39 -10.99 -1.53
C TYR A 169 -20.81 -11.50 -0.13
N PRO A 170 -21.88 -12.31 0.06
CA PRO A 170 -22.17 -12.91 1.36
C PRO A 170 -21.09 -13.86 1.90
N GLN A 171 -20.17 -14.33 1.04
CA GLN A 171 -19.05 -15.21 1.36
C GLN A 171 -17.71 -14.44 1.51
N GLN A 172 -17.62 -13.19 1.03
CA GLN A 172 -16.47 -12.28 1.21
C GLN A 172 -16.35 -11.80 2.66
N TRP A 173 -16.03 -12.74 3.55
CA TRP A 173 -15.95 -12.56 4.98
C TRP A 173 -14.90 -11.53 5.40
N HIS A 174 -13.81 -11.41 4.65
CA HIS A 174 -12.75 -10.43 4.86
C HIS A 174 -13.25 -8.98 4.71
N LEU A 175 -14.37 -8.74 4.00
CA LEU A 175 -15.00 -7.42 3.85
C LEU A 175 -16.11 -7.17 4.88
N HIS A 176 -16.80 -8.22 5.34
CA HIS A 176 -17.95 -8.13 6.26
C HIS A 176 -18.23 -9.48 6.95
N ASN A 177 -17.63 -9.71 8.12
CA ASN A 177 -17.64 -11.02 8.78
C ASN A 177 -18.83 -11.21 9.71
N LYS A 178 -19.96 -11.65 9.14
CA LYS A 178 -21.20 -11.96 9.88
C LYS A 178 -21.10 -13.16 10.84
N LYS A 179 -20.00 -13.93 10.81
CA LYS A 179 -19.73 -15.10 11.67
C LYS A 179 -18.91 -14.69 12.89
N THR A 180 -17.85 -13.92 12.68
CA THR A 180 -16.93 -13.45 13.73
C THR A 180 -16.82 -11.93 13.62
N LEU A 181 -17.66 -11.21 14.35
CA LEU A 181 -17.77 -9.75 14.25
C LEU A 181 -16.43 -9.06 14.57
N GLY A 182 -16.02 -8.11 13.73
CA GLY A 182 -14.74 -7.41 13.85
C GLY A 182 -13.55 -8.11 13.20
N MET A 183 -13.70 -9.37 12.75
CA MET A 183 -12.68 -10.08 11.97
C MET A 183 -12.90 -9.87 10.47
N ASP A 184 -12.95 -8.60 10.08
CA ASP A 184 -12.96 -8.10 8.71
C ASP A 184 -12.17 -6.77 8.63
N ILE A 185 -11.88 -6.29 7.43
CA ILE A 185 -11.10 -5.05 7.24
C ILE A 185 -11.85 -3.76 7.62
N ASN A 186 -13.06 -3.84 8.19
CA ASN A 186 -13.87 -2.72 8.66
C ASN A 186 -14.16 -1.66 7.57
N ILE A 187 -14.52 -2.13 6.38
CA ILE A 187 -14.67 -1.29 5.18
C ILE A 187 -16.08 -0.75 4.95
N THR A 188 -17.12 -1.39 5.50
CA THR A 188 -18.51 -1.02 5.20
C THR A 188 -18.83 0.46 5.52
N GLY A 189 -18.31 1.00 6.62
CA GLY A 189 -18.47 2.43 6.98
C GLY A 189 -17.69 3.42 6.09
N VAL A 190 -16.68 2.94 5.35
CA VAL A 190 -15.91 3.70 4.36
C VAL A 190 -16.70 3.81 3.05
N TRP A 191 -17.24 2.68 2.57
CA TRP A 191 -18.15 2.66 1.42
C TRP A 191 -19.45 3.45 1.66
N GLU A 192 -20.01 3.43 2.88
CA GLU A 192 -21.14 4.30 3.29
C GLU A 192 -20.86 5.81 3.09
N ARG A 193 -19.59 6.21 2.97
CA ARG A 193 -19.14 7.60 2.72
C ARG A 193 -18.67 7.83 1.29
N ASN A 194 -19.06 6.96 0.35
CA ASN A 194 -18.71 7.04 -1.07
C ASN A 194 -17.18 7.08 -1.33
N VAL A 195 -16.39 6.49 -0.42
CA VAL A 195 -14.97 6.21 -0.61
C VAL A 195 -14.85 4.76 -1.08
N THR A 196 -14.46 4.59 -2.34
CA THR A 196 -14.54 3.34 -3.12
C THR A 196 -13.30 3.10 -4.00
N GLY A 197 -12.29 3.98 -3.95
CA GLY A 197 -11.09 3.93 -4.81
C GLY A 197 -11.17 4.86 -6.03
N LYS A 198 -12.22 5.66 -6.15
CA LYS A 198 -12.51 6.46 -7.34
C LYS A 198 -11.36 7.40 -7.72
N ASN A 199 -11.03 7.42 -9.01
CA ASN A 199 -9.95 8.18 -9.65
C ASN A 199 -8.52 7.71 -9.29
N VAL A 200 -8.36 6.53 -8.66
CA VAL A 200 -7.06 5.88 -8.45
C VAL A 200 -6.92 4.74 -9.46
N THR A 201 -5.74 4.56 -10.04
CA THR A 201 -5.44 3.40 -10.90
C THR A 201 -4.50 2.45 -10.17
N VAL A 202 -4.92 1.20 -10.01
CA VAL A 202 -4.06 0.12 -9.53
C VAL A 202 -3.60 -0.72 -10.71
N VAL A 203 -2.35 -1.20 -10.69
CA VAL A 203 -1.83 -2.19 -11.63
C VAL A 203 -1.42 -3.45 -10.88
N VAL A 204 -1.84 -4.60 -11.41
CA VAL A 204 -1.41 -5.93 -10.96
C VAL A 204 -0.25 -6.36 -11.88
N VAL A 205 0.92 -6.63 -11.30
CA VAL A 205 2.13 -7.05 -12.02
C VAL A 205 2.31 -8.54 -11.77
N ASP A 206 1.93 -9.38 -12.73
CA ASP A 206 1.66 -10.80 -12.46
C ASP A 206 1.63 -11.67 -13.75
N ASP A 207 0.92 -12.79 -13.76
CA ASP A 207 0.71 -13.67 -14.92
C ASP A 207 -0.24 -13.09 -16.01
N GLY A 208 -1.17 -12.22 -15.63
CA GLY A 208 -2.13 -11.57 -16.52
C GLY A 208 -3.40 -11.13 -15.80
N VAL A 209 -4.28 -10.42 -16.50
CA VAL A 209 -5.59 -10.00 -15.96
C VAL A 209 -6.65 -10.20 -17.03
N GLU A 210 -7.67 -11.04 -16.74
CA GLU A 210 -8.79 -11.24 -17.68
C GLU A 210 -9.68 -9.98 -17.75
N HIS A 211 -9.26 -9.00 -18.54
CA HIS A 211 -9.93 -7.71 -18.64
C HIS A 211 -11.30 -7.77 -19.33
N THR A 212 -11.67 -8.93 -19.88
CA THR A 212 -13.01 -9.23 -20.41
C THR A 212 -13.99 -9.73 -19.36
N LEU A 213 -13.52 -10.16 -18.19
CA LEU A 213 -14.33 -10.72 -17.11
C LEU A 213 -15.29 -9.64 -16.59
N LYS A 214 -16.55 -10.01 -16.36
CA LYS A 214 -17.66 -9.09 -16.07
C LYS A 214 -17.44 -8.18 -14.84
N ASP A 215 -16.69 -8.65 -13.84
CA ASP A 215 -16.32 -7.84 -12.66
C ASP A 215 -15.16 -6.87 -12.95
N ILE A 216 -14.30 -7.16 -13.93
CA ILE A 216 -13.05 -6.42 -14.20
C ILE A 216 -13.26 -5.41 -15.32
N GLN A 217 -13.97 -5.79 -16.39
CA GLN A 217 -14.21 -4.96 -17.58
C GLN A 217 -14.70 -3.53 -17.28
N PRO A 218 -15.65 -3.27 -16.35
CA PRO A 218 -16.14 -1.91 -16.09
C PRO A 218 -15.07 -0.96 -15.52
N ASN A 219 -14.05 -1.52 -14.87
CA ASN A 219 -12.98 -0.79 -14.17
C ASN A 219 -11.65 -0.83 -14.94
N TYR A 220 -11.56 -1.52 -16.08
CA TYR A 220 -10.30 -1.76 -16.78
C TYR A 220 -9.58 -0.47 -17.24
N SER A 221 -8.25 -0.52 -17.19
CA SER A 221 -7.33 0.57 -17.54
C SER A 221 -6.34 0.12 -18.63
N PRO A 222 -6.76 0.08 -19.90
CA PRO A 222 -5.87 -0.26 -21.01
C PRO A 222 -4.69 0.72 -21.14
N GLU A 223 -4.85 1.98 -20.75
CA GLU A 223 -3.75 2.96 -20.77
C GLU A 223 -2.71 2.77 -19.65
N GLY A 224 -3.02 1.96 -18.64
CA GLY A 224 -2.10 1.53 -17.59
C GLY A 224 -1.49 0.14 -17.80
N SER A 225 -2.00 -0.61 -18.78
CA SER A 225 -1.73 -2.04 -18.96
C SER A 225 -0.71 -2.34 -20.06
N TYR A 226 -0.05 -3.49 -19.97
CA TYR A 226 0.85 -3.99 -21.00
C TYR A 226 1.18 -5.48 -20.82
N ASP A 227 1.54 -6.17 -21.90
CA ASP A 227 2.11 -7.51 -21.87
C ASP A 227 3.61 -7.46 -22.19
N LEU A 228 4.45 -7.89 -21.26
CA LEU A 228 5.90 -7.94 -21.41
C LEU A 228 6.40 -9.31 -21.90
N ASN A 229 5.59 -10.37 -21.81
CA ASN A 229 5.90 -11.69 -22.34
C ASN A 229 5.64 -11.74 -23.86
N SER A 230 4.57 -11.11 -24.34
CA SER A 230 4.23 -10.97 -25.78
C SER A 230 4.73 -9.66 -26.41
N ASN A 231 5.04 -8.63 -25.58
CA ASN A 231 5.44 -7.28 -25.98
C ASN A 231 4.36 -6.52 -26.80
N ASP A 232 3.13 -6.49 -26.29
CA ASP A 232 1.98 -5.78 -26.86
C ASP A 232 1.07 -5.21 -25.74
N PRO A 233 -0.03 -4.48 -26.03
CA PRO A 233 -0.81 -3.79 -25.00
C PRO A 233 -1.90 -4.64 -24.31
N ASP A 234 -2.09 -5.92 -24.66
CA ASP A 234 -3.17 -6.77 -24.13
C ASP A 234 -2.68 -7.71 -23.00
N PRO A 235 -2.99 -7.43 -21.72
CA PRO A 235 -2.53 -8.23 -20.58
C PRO A 235 -3.36 -9.51 -20.32
N MET A 236 -4.17 -9.96 -21.28
CA MET A 236 -4.98 -11.18 -21.15
C MET A 236 -4.11 -12.40 -20.79
N PRO A 237 -4.50 -13.24 -19.80
CA PRO A 237 -3.74 -14.42 -19.45
C PRO A 237 -3.77 -15.46 -20.58
N HIS A 238 -2.63 -16.09 -20.84
CA HIS A 238 -2.49 -17.04 -21.94
C HIS A 238 -2.77 -18.49 -21.49
N PRO A 239 -3.56 -19.28 -22.25
CA PRO A 239 -3.78 -20.71 -22.00
C PRO A 239 -2.49 -21.54 -21.98
N ASP A 240 -2.07 -21.97 -20.79
CA ASP A 240 -0.97 -22.91 -20.57
C ASP A 240 -1.47 -24.37 -20.43
N ALA A 241 -0.59 -25.28 -19.98
CA ALA A 241 -0.89 -26.70 -19.87
C ALA A 241 -1.48 -27.12 -18.51
N GLU A 242 -1.12 -26.42 -17.43
CA GLU A 242 -1.53 -26.73 -16.05
C GLU A 242 -2.68 -25.81 -15.57
N ASN A 243 -2.94 -24.70 -16.29
CA ASN A 243 -3.90 -23.62 -15.98
C ASN A 243 -3.46 -22.78 -14.76
N ASP A 244 -2.16 -22.47 -14.68
CA ASP A 244 -1.57 -21.69 -13.58
C ASP A 244 -1.76 -20.17 -13.75
N ASN A 245 -2.01 -19.68 -14.98
CA ASN A 245 -2.11 -18.25 -15.35
C ASN A 245 -3.42 -17.55 -14.88
N HIS A 246 -3.86 -17.84 -13.66
CA HIS A 246 -5.10 -17.38 -13.04
C HIS A 246 -4.91 -16.36 -11.89
N HIS A 247 -3.67 -16.12 -11.47
CA HIS A 247 -3.29 -15.48 -10.22
C HIS A 247 -3.51 -13.96 -10.22
N GLY A 248 -3.05 -13.25 -11.26
CA GLY A 248 -3.26 -11.81 -11.42
C GLY A 248 -4.73 -11.45 -11.61
N THR A 249 -5.54 -12.33 -12.22
CA THR A 249 -6.99 -12.15 -12.34
C THR A 249 -7.69 -12.22 -10.97
N ARG A 250 -7.24 -13.11 -10.07
CA ARG A 250 -7.74 -13.19 -8.68
C ARG A 250 -7.41 -11.94 -7.89
N CYS A 251 -6.14 -11.50 -7.95
CA CYS A 251 -5.65 -10.28 -7.33
C CYS A 251 -6.45 -9.04 -7.82
N ALA A 252 -6.68 -8.92 -9.13
CA ALA A 252 -7.44 -7.83 -9.73
C ALA A 252 -8.89 -7.77 -9.23
N GLY A 253 -9.54 -8.92 -9.03
CA GLY A 253 -10.88 -9.00 -8.46
C GLY A 253 -10.96 -8.54 -7.00
N GLU A 254 -9.98 -8.91 -6.16
CA GLU A 254 -9.93 -8.47 -4.76
C GLU A 254 -9.78 -6.96 -4.63
N ILE A 255 -8.97 -6.36 -5.50
CA ILE A 255 -8.76 -4.91 -5.54
C ILE A 255 -10.02 -4.20 -6.05
N ALA A 256 -10.56 -4.62 -7.20
CA ALA A 256 -11.45 -3.77 -8.01
C ALA A 256 -12.63 -4.48 -8.70
N ALA A 257 -13.09 -5.67 -8.27
CA ALA A 257 -14.31 -6.27 -8.82
C ALA A 257 -15.52 -5.32 -8.71
N ALA A 258 -16.16 -5.04 -9.86
CA ALA A 258 -17.18 -4.02 -10.03
C ALA A 258 -18.53 -4.44 -9.40
N PRO A 259 -19.21 -3.57 -8.63
CA PRO A 259 -20.31 -3.96 -7.77
C PRO A 259 -21.67 -3.88 -8.47
N ASN A 260 -22.67 -4.50 -7.85
CA ASN A 260 -24.08 -4.51 -8.24
C ASN A 260 -24.34 -5.00 -9.67
N ASN A 261 -23.43 -5.81 -10.22
CA ASN A 261 -23.50 -6.28 -11.58
C ASN A 261 -24.23 -7.64 -11.68
N SER A 262 -24.42 -8.34 -10.55
CA SER A 262 -24.95 -9.71 -10.42
C SER A 262 -24.02 -10.76 -11.03
N PHE A 263 -22.72 -10.63 -10.80
CA PHE A 263 -21.65 -11.61 -11.03
C PHE A 263 -20.70 -11.57 -9.84
N CYS A 264 -19.83 -12.57 -9.74
CA CYS A 264 -19.01 -12.92 -8.59
C CYS A 264 -19.16 -12.06 -7.31
N ALA A 265 -18.36 -11.01 -7.19
CA ALA A 265 -17.90 -10.46 -5.92
C ALA A 265 -17.74 -8.93 -6.00
N VAL A 266 -17.26 -8.33 -4.91
CA VAL A 266 -17.01 -6.89 -4.82
C VAL A 266 -15.58 -6.65 -4.37
N GLY A 267 -14.85 -5.81 -5.10
CA GLY A 267 -13.47 -5.43 -4.73
C GLY A 267 -13.44 -4.50 -3.53
N VAL A 268 -12.35 -4.54 -2.77
CA VAL A 268 -12.07 -3.60 -1.66
C VAL A 268 -12.24 -2.15 -2.14
N ALA A 269 -11.65 -1.83 -3.29
CA ALA A 269 -11.71 -0.55 -3.96
C ALA A 269 -12.43 -0.67 -5.32
N TYR A 270 -13.67 -1.17 -5.29
CA TYR A 270 -14.53 -1.45 -6.44
C TYR A 270 -14.83 -0.26 -7.40
N GLY A 271 -14.40 0.96 -7.06
CA GLY A 271 -14.47 2.16 -7.91
C GLY A 271 -13.11 2.65 -8.43
N SER A 272 -12.01 1.99 -8.07
CA SER A 272 -10.70 2.18 -8.71
C SER A 272 -10.72 1.71 -10.15
N ARG A 273 -9.73 2.17 -10.92
CA ARG A 273 -9.37 1.54 -12.19
C ARG A 273 -8.33 0.45 -11.98
N ILE A 274 -8.38 -0.60 -12.80
CA ILE A 274 -7.50 -1.78 -12.68
C ILE A 274 -6.76 -2.04 -13.99
N ALA A 275 -5.45 -2.14 -13.93
CA ALA A 275 -4.54 -2.46 -15.03
C ALA A 275 -3.86 -3.81 -14.79
N GLY A 276 -3.40 -4.45 -15.86
CA GLY A 276 -2.56 -5.65 -15.80
C GLY A 276 -1.20 -5.39 -16.46
N ILE A 277 -0.13 -5.84 -15.82
CA ILE A 277 1.17 -6.04 -16.45
C ILE A 277 1.47 -7.54 -16.42
N ARG A 278 1.27 -8.21 -17.56
CA ARG A 278 1.65 -9.62 -17.75
C ARG A 278 3.17 -9.69 -17.89
N VAL A 279 3.83 -10.38 -16.95
CA VAL A 279 5.29 -10.51 -16.91
C VAL A 279 5.77 -11.88 -16.40
N LEU A 280 4.99 -12.58 -15.57
CA LEU A 280 5.38 -13.87 -14.98
C LEU A 280 5.18 -15.08 -15.90
N ASP A 281 4.40 -14.93 -16.96
CA ASP A 281 4.06 -16.02 -17.90
C ASP A 281 5.17 -16.20 -18.96
N GLY A 282 6.37 -16.53 -18.47
CA GLY A 282 7.58 -16.68 -19.25
C GLY A 282 8.87 -16.40 -18.46
N PRO A 283 10.05 -16.43 -19.12
CA PRO A 283 11.33 -16.17 -18.46
C PRO A 283 11.47 -14.69 -18.07
N LEU A 284 11.46 -14.42 -16.76
CA LEU A 284 11.68 -13.10 -16.18
C LEU A 284 13.13 -12.64 -16.32
N THR A 285 13.36 -11.33 -16.45
CA THR A 285 14.70 -10.72 -16.44
C THR A 285 14.69 -9.37 -15.73
N ASP A 286 15.83 -8.96 -15.17
CA ASP A 286 16.10 -7.63 -14.59
C ASP A 286 15.58 -6.46 -15.48
N SER A 287 15.70 -6.62 -16.81
CA SER A 287 15.20 -5.62 -17.76
C SER A 287 13.67 -5.59 -17.87
N MET A 288 12.99 -6.73 -17.72
CA MET A 288 11.53 -6.84 -17.73
C MET A 288 10.93 -6.38 -16.41
N GLU A 289 11.53 -6.76 -15.27
CA GLU A 289 11.17 -6.24 -13.94
C GLU A 289 11.29 -4.71 -13.90
N ALA A 290 12.40 -4.16 -14.39
CA ALA A 290 12.64 -2.73 -14.43
C ALA A 290 11.63 -1.96 -15.30
N ILE A 291 11.20 -2.58 -16.40
CA ILE A 291 10.10 -2.05 -17.22
C ILE A 291 8.77 -2.16 -16.46
N ALA A 292 8.45 -3.31 -15.86
CA ALA A 292 7.21 -3.54 -15.14
C ALA A 292 6.96 -2.48 -14.05
N PHE A 293 7.96 -2.21 -13.19
CA PHE A 293 7.85 -1.21 -12.12
C PHE A 293 7.75 0.26 -12.62
N ASN A 294 8.02 0.55 -13.89
CA ASN A 294 7.94 1.91 -14.47
C ASN A 294 6.95 2.06 -15.62
N LYS A 295 6.37 0.97 -16.12
CA LYS A 295 5.39 1.00 -17.20
C LYS A 295 4.18 1.79 -16.72
N HIS A 296 3.86 2.86 -17.45
CA HIS A 296 2.74 3.77 -17.18
C HIS A 296 2.71 4.40 -15.76
N TYR A 297 3.87 4.61 -15.13
CA TYR A 297 4.06 5.18 -13.76
C TYR A 297 3.52 6.61 -13.49
N GLN A 298 2.91 7.27 -14.47
CA GLN A 298 2.16 8.53 -14.30
C GLN A 298 0.63 8.35 -14.38
N ILE A 299 0.18 7.13 -14.71
CA ILE A 299 -1.21 6.68 -14.84
C ILE A 299 -1.53 5.69 -13.72
N ASN A 300 -0.63 4.73 -13.48
CA ASN A 300 -0.70 3.74 -12.41
C ASN A 300 -0.23 4.37 -11.09
N ASP A 301 -1.08 4.36 -10.07
CA ASP A 301 -0.77 4.87 -8.75
C ASP A 301 -0.09 3.82 -7.85
N ILE A 302 -0.68 2.62 -7.82
CA ILE A 302 -0.29 1.53 -6.91
C ILE A 302 0.00 0.28 -7.74
N TYR A 303 1.11 -0.37 -7.45
CA TYR A 303 1.61 -1.59 -8.07
C TYR A 303 1.46 -2.74 -7.07
N SER A 304 0.57 -3.69 -7.34
CA SER A 304 0.42 -4.92 -6.55
C SER A 304 1.28 -6.02 -7.17
N CYS A 305 2.25 -6.53 -6.42
CA CYS A 305 3.19 -7.56 -6.88
C CYS A 305 3.14 -8.72 -5.88
N SER A 306 2.46 -9.81 -6.22
CA SER A 306 2.25 -10.96 -5.33
C SER A 306 3.26 -12.08 -5.59
N TRP A 307 4.53 -11.72 -5.86
CA TRP A 307 5.63 -12.58 -6.28
C TRP A 307 6.97 -12.10 -5.72
N GLY A 308 7.97 -13.00 -5.72
CA GLY A 308 9.34 -12.78 -5.26
C GLY A 308 10.26 -13.94 -5.74
N PRO A 309 11.38 -14.20 -5.04
CA PRO A 309 12.23 -15.40 -5.25
C PRO A 309 11.50 -16.71 -4.89
N ASP A 310 12.19 -17.85 -5.03
CA ASP A 310 11.67 -19.16 -4.58
C ASP A 310 11.51 -19.18 -3.04
N ASP A 311 10.25 -19.25 -2.57
CA ASP A 311 9.78 -19.38 -1.17
C ASP A 311 10.22 -20.73 -0.51
N ASP A 312 11.51 -21.08 -0.51
CA ASP A 312 12.00 -22.46 -0.37
C ASP A 312 12.90 -22.76 0.85
N GLY A 313 13.15 -21.78 1.71
CA GLY A 313 13.96 -21.90 2.92
C GLY A 313 15.48 -21.90 2.69
N LYS A 314 15.96 -21.60 1.47
CA LYS A 314 17.40 -21.60 1.12
C LYS A 314 17.82 -20.48 0.16
N THR A 315 16.91 -19.95 -0.66
CA THR A 315 17.20 -18.89 -1.65
C THR A 315 17.45 -17.54 -0.96
N VAL A 316 18.30 -16.69 -1.54
CA VAL A 316 18.53 -15.30 -1.09
C VAL A 316 18.76 -14.48 -2.35
N ASP A 317 17.76 -13.70 -2.74
CA ASP A 317 17.77 -12.95 -4.00
C ASP A 317 16.79 -11.76 -3.94
N GLY A 318 16.71 -10.95 -4.99
CA GLY A 318 15.77 -9.84 -5.08
C GLY A 318 16.04 -8.91 -6.26
N PRO A 319 15.64 -7.62 -6.20
CA PRO A 319 15.75 -6.72 -7.33
C PRO A 319 17.21 -6.51 -7.76
N HIS A 320 17.52 -7.06 -8.94
CA HIS A 320 18.75 -6.85 -9.68
C HIS A 320 18.98 -5.36 -10.06
N PRO A 321 20.15 -4.97 -10.61
CA PRO A 321 20.53 -3.56 -10.71
C PRO A 321 19.54 -2.64 -11.46
N LEU A 322 18.85 -3.12 -12.50
CA LEU A 322 17.81 -2.34 -13.18
C LEU A 322 16.50 -2.34 -12.37
N GLY A 323 16.07 -3.48 -11.82
CA GLY A 323 14.89 -3.58 -10.95
C GLY A 323 14.99 -2.68 -9.71
N LYS A 324 16.16 -2.62 -9.08
CA LYS A 324 16.45 -1.76 -7.93
C LYS A 324 16.44 -0.28 -8.29
N ALA A 325 17.05 0.09 -9.42
CA ALA A 325 16.98 1.44 -9.97
C ALA A 325 15.54 1.82 -10.39
N ALA A 326 14.76 0.85 -10.84
CA ALA A 326 13.38 1.02 -11.28
C ALA A 326 12.42 1.28 -10.12
N LEU A 327 12.52 0.53 -9.01
CA LEU A 327 11.79 0.82 -7.77
C LEU A 327 12.16 2.21 -7.22
N GLN A 328 13.45 2.54 -7.18
CA GLN A 328 13.93 3.86 -6.75
C GLN A 328 13.40 5.00 -7.64
N HIS A 329 13.36 4.82 -8.97
CA HIS A 329 12.79 5.79 -9.88
C HIS A 329 11.27 5.93 -9.68
N GLY A 330 10.56 4.81 -9.50
CA GLY A 330 9.12 4.79 -9.21
C GLY A 330 8.76 5.63 -7.99
N VAL A 331 9.44 5.45 -6.85
CA VAL A 331 9.15 6.22 -5.63
C VAL A 331 9.61 7.69 -5.68
N ILE A 332 10.51 8.06 -6.59
CA ILE A 332 10.97 9.45 -6.77
C ILE A 332 10.09 10.21 -7.78
N ALA A 333 9.70 9.58 -8.88
CA ALA A 333 9.11 10.23 -10.03
C ALA A 333 7.66 9.81 -10.33
N GLY A 334 7.23 8.62 -9.91
CA GLY A 334 5.86 8.14 -10.10
C GLY A 334 4.81 9.06 -9.48
N ARG A 335 3.57 8.99 -9.97
CA ARG A 335 2.45 9.82 -9.49
C ARG A 335 2.81 11.32 -9.39
N LYS A 336 3.46 11.87 -10.42
CA LYS A 336 3.90 13.28 -10.49
C LYS A 336 4.78 13.68 -9.28
N GLY A 337 5.71 12.80 -8.89
CA GLY A 337 6.63 13.03 -7.78
C GLY A 337 6.07 12.83 -6.37
N PHE A 338 4.85 12.31 -6.22
CA PHE A 338 4.42 11.72 -4.93
C PHE A 338 5.00 10.30 -4.72
N GLY A 339 5.48 9.68 -5.81
CA GLY A 339 6.04 8.34 -5.85
C GLY A 339 4.98 7.27 -6.07
N SER A 340 5.27 6.34 -6.99
CA SER A 340 4.54 5.07 -7.12
C SER A 340 4.55 4.33 -5.78
N ILE A 341 3.45 3.64 -5.47
CA ILE A 341 3.37 2.79 -4.28
C ILE A 341 3.51 1.34 -4.72
N PHE A 342 4.54 0.64 -4.27
CA PHE A 342 4.72 -0.79 -4.50
C PHE A 342 4.23 -1.56 -3.27
N VAL A 343 3.32 -2.51 -3.46
CA VAL A 343 2.80 -3.38 -2.39
C VAL A 343 3.19 -4.81 -2.74
N VAL A 344 3.82 -5.50 -1.79
CA VAL A 344 4.38 -6.84 -2.00
C VAL A 344 3.85 -7.83 -0.97
N ALA A 345 3.61 -9.06 -1.40
CA ALA A 345 3.34 -10.18 -0.50
C ALA A 345 4.62 -10.55 0.28
N SER A 346 4.49 -11.05 1.51
CA SER A 346 5.63 -11.40 2.36
C SER A 346 6.13 -12.85 2.21
N GLY A 347 5.98 -13.47 1.03
CA GLY A 347 6.36 -14.88 0.80
C GLY A 347 5.44 -15.91 1.45
N ASN A 348 5.59 -17.18 1.06
CA ASN A 348 4.81 -18.34 1.50
C ASN A 348 5.69 -19.51 2.01
N GLY A 349 6.97 -19.24 2.29
CA GLY A 349 7.99 -20.19 2.69
C GLY A 349 8.00 -20.59 4.16
N GLY A 350 7.04 -20.12 4.98
CA GLY A 350 7.01 -20.36 6.43
C GLY A 350 7.06 -21.84 6.83
N GLN A 351 6.46 -22.73 6.02
CA GLN A 351 6.51 -24.18 6.21
C GLN A 351 7.90 -24.81 5.97
N TYR A 352 8.80 -24.11 5.29
CA TYR A 352 10.21 -24.47 5.07
C TYR A 352 11.16 -23.76 6.04
N SER A 353 10.62 -23.00 6.99
CA SER A 353 11.35 -22.07 7.86
C SER A 353 12.09 -20.98 7.07
N ASP A 354 11.43 -20.40 6.07
CA ASP A 354 11.91 -19.17 5.42
C ASP A 354 11.51 -17.89 6.19
N ASN A 355 12.08 -16.75 5.78
CA ASN A 355 11.93 -15.46 6.41
C ASN A 355 12.10 -14.32 5.39
N CYS A 356 11.09 -13.47 5.24
CA CYS A 356 11.02 -12.42 4.21
C CYS A 356 12.07 -11.29 4.30
N ASN A 357 13.01 -11.33 5.24
CA ASN A 357 14.25 -10.54 5.18
C ASN A 357 15.29 -11.12 4.17
N TYR A 358 15.07 -12.32 3.63
CA TYR A 358 15.89 -12.95 2.57
C TYR A 358 15.38 -12.70 1.14
N ASP A 359 14.14 -12.23 0.98
CA ASP A 359 13.64 -11.67 -0.27
C ASP A 359 13.92 -10.16 -0.33
N GLY A 360 14.73 -9.73 -1.31
CA GLY A 360 15.06 -8.33 -1.52
C GLY A 360 13.89 -7.43 -1.98
N TYR A 361 12.74 -7.99 -2.37
CA TYR A 361 11.51 -7.25 -2.65
C TYR A 361 10.74 -6.93 -1.35
N ALA A 362 10.45 -7.93 -0.52
CA ALA A 362 9.85 -7.79 0.82
C ALA A 362 10.76 -7.07 1.84
N ASN A 363 12.06 -7.07 1.60
CA ASN A 363 13.10 -6.39 2.41
C ASN A 363 13.48 -4.99 1.86
N SER A 364 12.77 -4.48 0.85
CA SER A 364 13.03 -3.16 0.24
C SER A 364 12.36 -2.01 0.99
N VAL A 365 13.08 -0.90 1.20
CA VAL A 365 12.47 0.32 1.78
C VAL A 365 11.40 0.95 0.87
N TYR A 366 11.42 0.62 -0.42
CA TYR A 366 10.54 1.19 -1.45
C TYR A 366 9.20 0.46 -1.59
N THR A 367 9.05 -0.71 -0.97
CA THR A 367 7.85 -1.54 -1.02
C THR A 367 7.02 -1.41 0.26
N ILE A 368 5.83 -1.99 0.24
CA ILE A 368 4.94 -2.14 1.39
C ILE A 368 4.68 -3.62 1.56
N THR A 369 5.43 -4.24 2.45
CA THR A 369 5.43 -5.69 2.69
C THR A 369 4.27 -6.09 3.59
N ILE A 370 3.40 -6.93 3.05
CA ILE A 370 2.13 -7.36 3.66
C ILE A 370 2.12 -8.88 3.87
N GLY A 371 2.01 -9.28 5.13
CA GLY A 371 1.78 -10.68 5.51
C GLY A 371 0.29 -11.03 5.64
N ALA A 372 0.02 -12.31 5.93
CA ALA A 372 -1.32 -12.87 6.01
C ALA A 372 -1.74 -13.21 7.45
N VAL A 373 -3.03 -13.09 7.73
CA VAL A 373 -3.71 -13.70 8.88
C VAL A 373 -4.96 -14.49 8.46
N ASP A 374 -5.28 -15.56 9.18
CA ASP A 374 -6.46 -16.39 8.91
C ASP A 374 -7.78 -15.74 9.39
N GLU A 375 -8.93 -16.42 9.22
CA GLU A 375 -10.25 -15.90 9.64
C GLU A 375 -10.44 -15.72 11.17
N ALA A 376 -9.43 -16.07 11.96
CA ALA A 376 -9.33 -15.89 13.40
C ALA A 376 -8.10 -15.05 13.80
N GLY A 377 -7.40 -14.40 12.85
CA GLY A 377 -6.32 -13.43 13.07
C GLY A 377 -4.95 -14.05 13.39
N ASN A 378 -4.81 -15.37 13.33
CA ASN A 378 -3.53 -16.05 13.60
C ASN A 378 -2.67 -16.07 12.31
N MET A 379 -1.35 -16.18 12.45
CA MET A 379 -0.44 -16.35 11.31
C MET A 379 -0.65 -17.74 10.65
N PRO A 380 -0.93 -17.84 9.34
CA PRO A 380 -1.08 -19.12 8.64
C PRO A 380 0.24 -19.89 8.53
N PHE A 381 0.17 -21.21 8.39
CA PHE A 381 1.34 -22.11 8.33
C PHE A 381 2.32 -21.83 7.17
N TYR A 382 1.88 -21.11 6.14
CA TYR A 382 2.69 -20.73 4.98
C TYR A 382 3.31 -19.34 5.13
N ALA A 383 2.72 -18.43 5.92
CA ALA A 383 3.17 -17.05 5.97
C ALA A 383 4.53 -16.94 6.67
N GLU A 384 5.43 -16.15 6.11
CA GLU A 384 6.73 -15.86 6.71
C GLU A 384 6.65 -14.70 7.68
N GLU A 385 7.46 -14.78 8.73
CA GLU A 385 7.72 -13.68 9.66
C GLU A 385 9.02 -12.97 9.28
N CYS A 386 9.08 -11.64 9.36
CA CYS A 386 10.33 -10.88 9.15
C CYS A 386 10.27 -9.47 9.76
N SER A 387 11.42 -8.80 9.85
CA SER A 387 11.54 -7.49 10.54
C SER A 387 11.28 -6.29 9.62
N SER A 388 11.24 -6.49 8.30
CA SER A 388 10.82 -5.50 7.30
C SER A 388 9.30 -5.39 7.13
N MET A 389 8.52 -6.39 7.56
CA MET A 389 7.06 -6.43 7.38
C MET A 389 6.38 -5.22 8.05
N LEU A 390 5.56 -4.48 7.29
CA LEU A 390 4.83 -3.30 7.79
C LEU A 390 3.52 -3.67 8.46
N ALA A 391 2.73 -4.59 7.90
CA ALA A 391 1.41 -4.94 8.41
C ALA A 391 0.93 -6.29 7.86
N VAL A 392 -0.23 -6.74 8.35
CA VAL A 392 -0.93 -7.92 7.82
C VAL A 392 -2.39 -7.62 7.47
N THR A 393 -2.96 -8.46 6.60
CA THR A 393 -4.41 -8.51 6.38
C THR A 393 -4.88 -9.93 6.10
N PHE A 394 -6.20 -10.09 5.93
CA PHE A 394 -6.85 -11.39 5.88
C PHE A 394 -6.52 -12.18 4.62
N SER A 395 -6.25 -13.48 4.80
CA SER A 395 -6.13 -14.49 3.75
C SER A 395 -6.72 -15.83 4.25
N SER A 396 -6.47 -16.90 3.51
CA SER A 396 -6.73 -18.29 3.90
C SER A 396 -5.97 -18.73 5.15
N GLY A 397 -6.48 -19.76 5.82
CA GLY A 397 -5.80 -20.45 6.92
C GLY A 397 -5.64 -21.95 6.67
N ASN A 398 -5.83 -22.75 7.71
CA ASN A 398 -5.90 -24.20 7.62
C ASN A 398 -7.09 -24.68 6.77
N LYS A 399 -7.04 -25.91 6.24
CA LYS A 399 -8.06 -26.50 5.32
C LYS A 399 -9.52 -26.59 5.84
N MET A 400 -9.80 -26.15 7.07
CA MET A 400 -11.13 -26.05 7.68
C MET A 400 -11.64 -24.60 7.81
N MET A 401 -10.80 -23.62 7.49
CA MET A 401 -11.09 -22.18 7.53
C MET A 401 -11.53 -21.70 6.15
N ARG A 402 -12.21 -20.55 6.11
CA ARG A 402 -12.56 -19.88 4.86
C ARG A 402 -11.31 -19.32 4.17
N SER A 403 -11.27 -19.45 2.85
CA SER A 403 -10.28 -18.82 1.97
C SER A 403 -10.83 -17.51 1.37
N ILE A 404 -10.08 -16.86 0.50
CA ILE A 404 -10.52 -15.61 -0.15
C ILE A 404 -11.38 -15.89 -1.39
N VAL A 405 -12.33 -14.98 -1.61
CA VAL A 405 -13.45 -15.09 -2.54
C VAL A 405 -13.36 -13.91 -3.51
N THR A 406 -13.12 -14.20 -4.78
CA THR A 406 -12.78 -13.20 -5.82
C THR A 406 -13.13 -13.72 -7.23
N SER A 407 -13.00 -12.85 -8.23
CA SER A 407 -13.03 -13.20 -9.66
C SER A 407 -11.94 -14.24 -9.99
N ASP A 408 -12.10 -15.02 -11.06
CA ASP A 408 -11.15 -16.09 -11.40
C ASP A 408 -11.06 -16.33 -12.91
N TRP A 409 -9.91 -16.82 -13.40
CA TRP A 409 -9.71 -17.27 -14.77
C TRP A 409 -9.39 -18.77 -14.79
N ASP A 410 -10.02 -19.51 -15.71
CA ASP A 410 -9.79 -20.95 -15.94
C ASP A 410 -10.27 -21.27 -17.35
N MET A 411 -9.34 -21.28 -18.33
CA MET A 411 -9.50 -21.62 -19.77
C MET A 411 -10.90 -21.47 -20.42
N MET A 412 -11.69 -20.45 -20.05
CA MET A 412 -13.14 -20.34 -20.34
C MET A 412 -14.02 -21.55 -19.96
N LYS A 413 -13.56 -22.42 -19.04
CA LYS A 413 -14.30 -23.52 -18.41
C LYS A 413 -14.89 -23.13 -17.05
N GLY A 414 -14.20 -22.25 -16.32
CA GLY A 414 -14.55 -21.85 -14.97
C GLY A 414 -15.80 -20.99 -14.89
N THR A 415 -16.22 -20.68 -13.66
CA THR A 415 -17.39 -19.81 -13.42
C THR A 415 -17.07 -18.31 -13.38
N GLY A 416 -15.83 -17.93 -13.72
CA GLY A 416 -15.29 -16.58 -13.52
C GLY A 416 -15.13 -16.19 -12.04
N CYS A 417 -15.10 -17.20 -11.15
CA CYS A 417 -15.19 -17.07 -9.70
C CYS A 417 -14.40 -18.14 -8.97
N THR A 418 -13.78 -17.76 -7.85
CA THR A 418 -13.23 -18.68 -6.85
C THR A 418 -13.72 -18.35 -5.44
N GLU A 419 -13.80 -19.37 -4.59
CA GLU A 419 -13.93 -19.25 -3.13
C GLU A 419 -12.68 -19.78 -2.40
N GLY A 420 -11.59 -19.98 -3.15
CA GLY A 420 -10.40 -20.73 -2.76
C GLY A 420 -9.08 -20.04 -3.09
N HIS A 421 -9.02 -18.70 -3.13
CA HIS A 421 -7.74 -17.99 -3.25
C HIS A 421 -7.02 -17.94 -1.88
N THR A 422 -5.70 -18.07 -1.90
CA THR A 422 -4.86 -18.42 -0.74
C THR A 422 -3.48 -17.77 -0.81
N GLY A 423 -2.71 -17.81 0.28
CA GLY A 423 -1.33 -17.31 0.33
C GLY A 423 -1.24 -15.85 0.82
N THR A 424 -0.02 -15.37 1.08
CA THR A 424 0.24 -13.93 1.30
C THR A 424 -0.08 -13.11 0.04
N SER A 425 -0.04 -13.78 -1.12
CA SER A 425 -0.47 -13.27 -2.42
C SER A 425 -1.90 -12.74 -2.50
N ALA A 426 -2.81 -13.19 -1.63
CA ALA A 426 -4.18 -12.65 -1.49
C ALA A 426 -4.25 -11.49 -0.46
N ALA A 427 -3.32 -11.44 0.50
CA ALA A 427 -3.27 -10.37 1.48
C ALA A 427 -2.79 -9.05 0.85
N ALA A 428 -1.78 -9.09 -0.02
CA ALA A 428 -1.27 -7.89 -0.71
C ALA A 428 -2.34 -7.15 -1.55
N PRO A 429 -3.17 -7.80 -2.40
CA PRO A 429 -4.31 -7.20 -3.09
C PRO A 429 -5.33 -6.52 -2.17
N ILE A 430 -5.68 -7.16 -1.05
CA ILE A 430 -6.62 -6.59 -0.07
C ILE A 430 -6.03 -5.31 0.57
N ALA A 431 -4.73 -5.31 0.88
CA ALA A 431 -4.02 -4.12 1.37
C ALA A 431 -3.90 -3.02 0.31
N THR A 432 -3.54 -3.36 -0.93
CA THR A 432 -3.53 -2.49 -2.11
C THR A 432 -4.87 -1.78 -2.29
N GLY A 433 -5.98 -2.51 -2.19
CA GLY A 433 -7.33 -1.94 -2.22
C GLY A 433 -7.55 -0.89 -1.13
N MET A 434 -7.16 -1.18 0.11
CA MET A 434 -7.28 -0.20 1.21
C MET A 434 -6.43 1.06 0.99
N ILE A 435 -5.25 0.93 0.38
CA ILE A 435 -4.40 2.08 0.00
C ILE A 435 -5.06 2.90 -1.11
N ALA A 436 -5.77 2.28 -2.07
CA ALA A 436 -6.55 3.02 -3.06
C ALA A 436 -7.70 3.83 -2.44
N LEU A 437 -8.32 3.35 -1.35
CA LEU A 437 -9.30 4.13 -0.58
C LEU A 437 -8.65 5.38 0.08
N MET A 438 -7.41 5.25 0.57
CA MET A 438 -6.64 6.38 1.11
C MET A 438 -6.31 7.41 0.01
N LEU A 439 -5.89 6.95 -1.17
CA LEU A 439 -5.57 7.83 -2.28
C LEU A 439 -6.79 8.56 -2.85
N GLN A 440 -8.01 7.98 -2.82
CA GLN A 440 -9.22 8.74 -3.20
C GLN A 440 -9.43 9.96 -2.29
N VAL A 441 -9.24 9.85 -0.98
CA VAL A 441 -9.47 10.97 -0.04
C VAL A 441 -8.28 11.94 0.04
N ARG A 442 -7.08 11.50 -0.35
CA ARG A 442 -5.85 12.29 -0.27
C ARG A 442 -4.87 11.88 -1.40
N PRO A 443 -5.11 12.27 -2.66
CA PRO A 443 -4.35 11.77 -3.82
C PRO A 443 -2.88 12.21 -3.86
N CYS A 444 -2.48 13.14 -2.99
CA CYS A 444 -1.11 13.62 -2.82
C CYS A 444 -0.33 12.94 -1.68
N LEU A 445 -0.84 11.88 -1.03
CA LEU A 445 -0.03 11.08 -0.11
C LEU A 445 1.20 10.56 -0.86
N THR A 446 2.38 10.80 -0.30
CA THR A 446 3.62 10.20 -0.81
C THR A 446 3.70 8.72 -0.44
N TRP A 447 4.57 7.95 -1.11
CA TRP A 447 4.83 6.55 -0.75
C TRP A 447 5.20 6.40 0.75
N ARG A 448 6.01 7.31 1.30
CA ARG A 448 6.35 7.38 2.73
C ARG A 448 5.16 7.76 3.61
N ASP A 449 4.29 8.68 3.17
CA ASP A 449 3.08 9.02 3.93
C ASP A 449 2.17 7.80 4.12
N VAL A 450 2.09 6.92 3.13
CA VAL A 450 1.30 5.68 3.22
C VAL A 450 1.94 4.68 4.18
N GLN A 451 3.26 4.48 4.13
CA GLN A 451 3.99 3.65 5.11
C GLN A 451 3.80 4.17 6.55
N HIS A 452 3.91 5.49 6.76
CA HIS A 452 3.63 6.12 8.05
C HIS A 452 2.18 5.92 8.49
N ILE A 453 1.18 6.17 7.62
CA ILE A 453 -0.23 5.97 7.99
C ILE A 453 -0.48 4.51 8.39
N ILE A 454 0.14 3.52 7.71
CA ILE A 454 0.07 2.12 8.12
C ILE A 454 0.64 1.93 9.53
N ALA A 455 1.86 2.37 9.80
CA ALA A 455 2.49 2.23 11.13
C ALA A 455 1.68 2.91 12.27
N PHE A 456 1.00 4.02 11.97
CA PHE A 456 0.17 4.77 12.93
C PHE A 456 -1.28 4.25 13.06
N THR A 457 -1.76 3.36 12.17
CA THR A 457 -3.17 2.91 12.15
C THR A 457 -3.37 1.39 12.12
N ALA A 458 -2.30 0.61 12.01
CA ALA A 458 -2.35 -0.84 12.16
C ALA A 458 -2.82 -1.24 13.57
N SER A 459 -3.48 -2.39 13.66
CA SER A 459 -4.20 -2.82 14.85
C SER A 459 -3.48 -4.01 15.48
N LYS A 460 -2.91 -3.82 16.68
CA LYS A 460 -2.33 -4.93 17.44
C LYS A 460 -3.42 -5.99 17.65
N TYR A 461 -3.19 -7.21 17.19
CA TYR A 461 -4.08 -8.34 17.44
C TYR A 461 -3.56 -9.12 18.65
N ASP A 462 -4.36 -9.18 19.72
CA ASP A 462 -4.03 -9.85 20.99
C ASP A 462 -4.24 -11.37 20.89
N ASP A 463 -3.55 -11.99 19.93
CA ASP A 463 -3.36 -13.44 19.88
C ASP A 463 -2.20 -13.87 20.79
N ARG A 464 -2.28 -15.09 21.34
CA ARG A 464 -1.40 -15.58 22.42
C ARG A 464 0.01 -16.03 22.01
N PRO A 465 0.31 -16.51 20.78
CA PRO A 465 1.66 -16.80 20.33
C PRO A 465 2.38 -15.58 19.71
N ALA A 466 1.65 -14.49 19.40
CA ALA A 466 2.19 -13.34 18.68
C ALA A 466 3.24 -12.57 19.51
N ALA A 467 4.48 -12.56 19.03
CA ALA A 467 5.65 -11.99 19.73
C ALA A 467 5.72 -10.45 19.60
N TRP A 468 4.82 -9.76 20.30
CA TRP A 468 4.74 -8.30 20.33
C TRP A 468 5.78 -7.65 21.26
N GLU A 469 6.64 -6.79 20.70
CA GLU A 469 7.44 -5.82 21.44
C GLU A 469 6.93 -4.39 21.16
N THR A 470 7.11 -3.47 22.12
CA THR A 470 6.77 -2.05 21.96
C THR A 470 8.06 -1.22 22.01
N ASN A 471 8.28 -0.41 20.98
CA ASN A 471 9.51 0.32 20.75
C ASN A 471 9.58 1.65 21.53
N GLY A 472 10.73 2.33 21.49
CA GLY A 472 11.00 3.59 22.21
C GLY A 472 10.19 4.80 21.75
N ALA A 473 9.36 4.66 20.70
CA ALA A 473 8.38 5.64 20.23
C ALA A 473 6.93 5.15 20.38
N ASN A 474 6.70 4.12 21.21
CA ASN A 474 5.39 3.55 21.53
C ASN A 474 4.65 2.89 20.33
N PHE A 475 5.38 2.48 19.29
CA PHE A 475 4.83 1.57 18.27
C PHE A 475 5.03 0.13 18.70
N SER A 476 4.01 -0.72 18.54
CA SER A 476 4.11 -2.16 18.79
C SER A 476 4.34 -2.91 17.49
N HIS A 477 5.29 -3.83 17.45
CA HIS A 477 5.62 -4.62 16.26
C HIS A 477 5.90 -6.08 16.61
N SER A 478 5.37 -6.99 15.79
CA SER A 478 5.64 -8.43 15.80
C SER A 478 6.16 -8.84 14.42
N HIS A 479 7.22 -9.66 14.36
CA HIS A 479 7.73 -10.20 13.09
C HIS A 479 6.64 -10.95 12.28
N GLN A 480 5.61 -11.46 12.96
CA GLN A 480 4.48 -12.23 12.40
C GLN A 480 3.28 -11.37 11.95
N HIS A 481 3.22 -10.10 12.38
CA HIS A 481 2.05 -9.23 12.16
C HIS A 481 2.41 -7.83 11.65
N GLY A 482 3.69 -7.49 11.52
CA GLY A 482 4.15 -6.13 11.33
C GLY A 482 3.75 -5.22 12.50
N PHE A 483 3.30 -4.00 12.21
CA PHE A 483 2.58 -3.14 13.17
C PHE A 483 1.15 -3.62 13.47
N GLY A 484 0.65 -4.63 12.75
CA GLY A 484 -0.62 -5.30 13.01
C GLY A 484 -1.60 -5.32 11.84
N LEU A 485 -2.85 -5.65 12.18
CA LEU A 485 -3.93 -5.84 11.23
C LEU A 485 -4.39 -4.50 10.64
N LEU A 486 -4.34 -4.39 9.32
CA LEU A 486 -4.87 -3.24 8.57
C LEU A 486 -6.38 -3.08 8.75
N ASN A 487 -6.83 -1.83 8.78
CA ASN A 487 -8.24 -1.48 9.00
C ASN A 487 -8.62 -0.30 8.11
N ALA A 488 -9.49 -0.53 7.11
CA ALA A 488 -9.84 0.44 6.08
C ALA A 488 -10.35 1.76 6.67
N TRP A 489 -11.16 1.68 7.73
CA TRP A 489 -11.64 2.85 8.46
C TRP A 489 -10.50 3.66 9.11
N ARG A 490 -9.58 3.02 9.85
CA ARG A 490 -8.46 3.74 10.51
C ARG A 490 -7.56 4.40 9.47
N LEU A 491 -7.20 3.67 8.40
CA LEU A 491 -6.40 4.13 7.27
C LEU A 491 -7.00 5.38 6.57
N VAL A 492 -8.27 5.32 6.17
CA VAL A 492 -8.94 6.41 5.44
C VAL A 492 -9.21 7.64 6.33
N ASN A 493 -9.45 7.44 7.62
CA ASN A 493 -9.58 8.56 8.57
C ASN A 493 -8.25 9.31 8.73
N ALA A 494 -7.15 8.59 8.95
CA ALA A 494 -5.82 9.18 9.04
C ALA A 494 -5.44 9.93 7.74
N ALA A 495 -5.70 9.33 6.58
CA ALA A 495 -5.43 9.95 5.28
C ALA A 495 -6.10 11.33 5.09
N LYS A 496 -7.33 11.54 5.61
CA LYS A 496 -8.04 12.83 5.52
C LYS A 496 -7.36 13.96 6.29
N VAL A 497 -6.76 13.65 7.45
CA VAL A 497 -6.03 14.61 8.32
C VAL A 497 -4.53 14.66 8.05
N TRP A 498 -4.00 13.85 7.13
CA TRP A 498 -2.55 13.69 7.00
C TRP A 498 -1.87 14.86 6.31
N GLU A 499 -1.08 15.62 7.07
CA GLU A 499 -0.04 16.51 6.56
C GLU A 499 1.22 15.69 6.26
N SER A 500 1.76 15.81 5.04
CA SER A 500 2.88 14.98 4.57
C SER A 500 4.13 15.13 5.43
N VAL A 501 4.86 14.02 5.57
CA VAL A 501 6.09 13.95 6.37
C VAL A 501 7.23 14.80 5.78
N PRO A 502 8.21 15.24 6.59
CA PRO A 502 9.40 15.91 6.09
C PRO A 502 10.13 15.09 5.01
N TYR A 503 10.92 15.76 4.17
CA TYR A 503 11.79 15.09 3.20
C TYR A 503 12.64 13.99 3.86
N LEU A 504 12.85 12.91 3.11
CA LEU A 504 13.61 11.75 3.59
C LEU A 504 15.03 12.17 3.94
N ALA A 505 15.36 12.07 5.22
CA ALA A 505 16.71 12.24 5.73
C ALA A 505 17.37 10.87 5.88
N SER A 506 18.68 10.79 5.65
CA SER A 506 19.44 9.54 5.81
C SER A 506 20.78 9.75 6.51
N TYR A 507 21.36 8.64 6.96
CA TYR A 507 22.74 8.54 7.41
C TYR A 507 23.31 7.19 6.97
N VAL A 508 24.60 7.15 6.64
CA VAL A 508 25.31 5.93 6.25
C VAL A 508 26.63 5.91 7.02
N SER A 509 26.91 4.81 7.73
CA SER A 509 28.17 4.66 8.46
C SER A 509 29.35 4.47 7.48
N PRO A 510 30.60 4.67 7.92
CA PRO A 510 31.75 4.03 7.27
C PRO A 510 31.53 2.52 7.16
N VAL A 511 32.20 1.86 6.21
CA VAL A 511 32.21 0.38 6.14
C VAL A 511 33.05 -0.16 7.31
N LEU A 512 32.40 -0.87 8.22
CA LEU A 512 32.96 -1.33 9.48
C LEU A 512 33.60 -2.70 9.28
N ARG A 513 34.93 -2.72 9.11
CA ARG A 513 35.71 -3.95 8.93
C ARG A 513 36.03 -4.57 10.28
N GLU A 514 35.56 -5.78 10.48
CA GLU A 514 35.64 -6.53 11.74
C GLU A 514 36.66 -7.66 11.65
N ASP A 515 36.61 -8.45 10.57
CA ASP A 515 37.39 -9.68 10.37
C ASP A 515 37.32 -10.66 11.57
N LYS A 516 36.19 -10.67 12.29
CA LYS A 516 35.98 -11.46 13.52
C LYS A 516 35.36 -12.83 13.23
N THR A 517 35.95 -13.88 13.77
CA THR A 517 35.38 -15.23 13.79
C THR A 517 34.05 -15.25 14.56
N ILE A 518 33.03 -15.88 14.00
CA ILE A 518 31.73 -16.06 14.65
C ILE A 518 31.84 -17.28 15.60
N PRO A 519 31.51 -17.14 16.90
CA PRO A 519 31.53 -18.27 17.82
C PRO A 519 30.31 -19.18 17.63
N LEU A 520 30.49 -20.45 17.98
CA LEU A 520 29.42 -21.44 18.06
C LEU A 520 28.58 -21.23 19.33
N VAL A 521 27.33 -21.72 19.30
CA VAL A 521 26.36 -21.73 20.41
C VAL A 521 27.00 -21.85 21.80
N LYS A 522 26.49 -21.01 22.74
CA LYS A 522 26.98 -20.66 24.10
C LYS A 522 27.82 -19.38 24.18
N ASN A 523 28.30 -18.88 23.05
CA ASN A 523 28.77 -17.49 22.93
C ASN A 523 28.18 -16.90 21.65
N LEU A 524 28.09 -15.58 21.56
CA LEU A 524 27.65 -14.84 20.38
C LEU A 524 28.66 -13.72 20.08
N LEU A 525 28.71 -13.28 18.82
CA LEU A 525 29.56 -12.16 18.39
C LEU A 525 28.77 -10.86 18.53
N GLU A 526 29.22 -9.93 19.37
CA GLU A 526 28.68 -8.56 19.43
C GLU A 526 29.57 -7.58 18.66
N VAL A 527 28.94 -6.74 17.83
CA VAL A 527 29.55 -5.57 17.20
C VAL A 527 28.66 -4.34 17.39
N PHE A 528 29.26 -3.15 17.42
CA PHE A 528 28.59 -1.92 17.85
C PHE A 528 28.96 -0.75 16.95
N TRP A 529 27.99 0.12 16.66
CA TRP A 529 28.22 1.42 16.03
C TRP A 529 27.48 2.52 16.79
N ASN A 530 28.16 3.61 17.13
CA ASN A 530 27.56 4.73 17.85
C ASN A 530 27.37 5.93 16.90
N VAL A 531 26.11 6.23 16.59
CA VAL A 531 25.72 7.35 15.73
C VAL A 531 25.52 8.59 16.60
N THR A 532 26.29 9.66 16.34
CA THR A 532 26.29 10.87 17.19
C THR A 532 25.44 12.00 16.60
N ALA A 533 25.04 12.96 17.44
CA ALA A 533 24.45 14.22 16.97
C ALA A 533 25.34 15.01 15.98
N ALA A 534 26.64 14.74 15.90
CA ALA A 534 27.51 15.36 14.90
C ALA A 534 27.35 14.72 13.51
N ASP A 535 27.18 13.39 13.46
CA ASP A 535 26.92 12.62 12.23
C ASP A 535 25.58 13.04 11.59
N LEU A 536 24.53 13.09 12.40
CA LEU A 536 23.16 13.39 11.95
C LEU A 536 22.94 14.87 11.59
N LYS A 537 23.86 15.76 11.97
CA LYS A 537 23.71 17.21 11.81
C LYS A 537 23.57 17.66 10.35
N LEU A 538 24.16 16.92 9.41
CA LEU A 538 24.15 17.31 7.99
C LEU A 538 22.83 16.96 7.30
N SER A 539 22.25 15.79 7.59
CA SER A 539 20.96 15.37 7.04
C SER A 539 19.76 15.88 7.84
N GLY A 540 19.97 16.26 9.10
CA GLY A 540 18.90 16.68 10.00
C GLY A 540 18.02 15.52 10.48
N LEU A 541 18.44 14.28 10.25
CA LEU A 541 17.77 13.06 10.70
C LEU A 541 17.66 13.06 12.24
N LYS A 542 16.45 12.83 12.75
CA LYS A 542 16.17 12.77 14.20
C LYS A 542 15.40 11.51 14.56
N THR A 543 14.39 11.16 13.77
CA THR A 543 13.52 9.99 14.00
C THR A 543 13.59 9.03 12.83
N LEU A 544 13.59 7.73 13.14
CA LEU A 544 13.77 6.64 12.18
C LEU A 544 12.47 6.27 11.44
N GLU A 545 12.65 5.73 10.25
CA GLU A 545 11.63 5.01 9.46
C GLU A 545 12.16 3.59 9.20
N HIS A 546 13.17 3.46 8.34
CA HIS A 546 13.82 2.19 8.02
C HIS A 546 15.27 2.16 8.54
N VAL A 547 15.70 1.02 9.06
CA VAL A 547 17.10 0.77 9.48
C VAL A 547 17.65 -0.41 8.69
N LEU A 548 18.75 -0.20 7.97
CA LEU A 548 19.36 -1.17 7.06
C LEU A 548 20.77 -1.55 7.52
N VAL A 549 21.12 -2.83 7.36
CA VAL A 549 22.45 -3.38 7.68
C VAL A 549 22.94 -4.22 6.51
N ALA A 550 23.91 -3.70 5.77
CA ALA A 550 24.66 -4.46 4.79
C ALA A 550 25.71 -5.31 5.51
N VAL A 551 25.83 -6.59 5.18
CA VAL A 551 26.80 -7.52 5.78
C VAL A 551 27.60 -8.30 4.74
N THR A 552 28.86 -8.58 5.07
CA THR A 552 29.67 -9.57 4.36
C THR A 552 30.15 -10.61 5.37
N ILE A 553 29.69 -11.85 5.23
CA ILE A 553 29.97 -12.95 6.16
C ILE A 553 30.31 -14.22 5.37
N THR A 554 31.51 -14.77 5.58
CA THR A 554 31.88 -16.07 5.00
C THR A 554 31.49 -17.19 5.98
N HIS A 555 30.59 -18.09 5.60
CA HIS A 555 30.12 -19.21 6.43
C HIS A 555 29.95 -20.49 5.58
N PRO A 556 30.38 -21.69 6.03
CA PRO A 556 30.24 -22.91 5.24
C PRO A 556 28.81 -23.46 5.16
N ARG A 557 27.88 -22.86 5.91
CA ARG A 557 26.43 -23.13 5.84
C ARG A 557 25.66 -21.89 6.29
N ARG A 558 25.12 -21.11 5.36
CA ARG A 558 24.46 -19.82 5.63
C ARG A 558 23.27 -19.96 6.60
N GLY A 559 22.45 -20.99 6.44
CA GLY A 559 21.28 -21.28 7.28
C GLY A 559 21.51 -21.48 8.78
N ASN A 560 22.75 -21.73 9.21
CA ASN A 560 23.09 -21.81 10.63
C ASN A 560 23.10 -20.44 11.33
N LEU A 561 23.18 -19.34 10.57
CA LEU A 561 23.39 -18.01 11.12
C LEU A 561 22.09 -17.38 11.58
N GLU A 562 22.13 -16.83 12.79
CA GLU A 562 21.15 -15.90 13.33
C GLU A 562 21.80 -14.53 13.48
N ILE A 563 21.10 -13.49 13.06
CA ILE A 563 21.58 -12.10 13.11
C ILE A 563 20.45 -11.24 13.69
N GLU A 564 20.68 -10.64 14.85
CA GLU A 564 19.77 -9.65 15.42
C GLU A 564 20.39 -8.25 15.38
N LEU A 565 19.53 -7.23 15.22
CA LEU A 565 19.88 -5.83 15.38
C LEU A 565 19.13 -5.24 16.57
N PHE A 566 19.83 -4.47 17.39
CA PHE A 566 19.27 -3.69 18.49
C PHE A 566 19.45 -2.21 18.19
N CYS A 567 18.34 -1.48 18.16
CA CYS A 567 18.31 -0.02 18.04
C CYS A 567 18.63 0.66 19.39
N PRO A 568 18.88 1.99 19.44
CA PRO A 568 19.30 2.68 20.67
C PRO A 568 18.33 2.61 21.88
N SER A 569 17.09 2.18 21.66
CA SER A 569 16.09 1.87 22.70
C SER A 569 16.27 0.49 23.36
N ASN A 570 17.10 -0.37 22.78
CA ASN A 570 17.13 -1.84 22.91
C ASN A 570 15.95 -2.58 22.25
N MET A 571 15.15 -1.94 21.38
CA MET A 571 14.21 -2.65 20.50
C MET A 571 15.00 -3.63 19.63
N SER A 572 14.63 -4.91 19.70
CA SER A 572 15.27 -5.98 18.94
C SER A 572 14.76 -6.04 17.50
N SER A 573 15.42 -6.80 16.63
CA SER A 573 14.97 -7.16 15.29
C SER A 573 15.72 -8.40 14.84
N LEU A 574 15.00 -9.49 14.58
CA LEU A 574 15.57 -10.67 13.93
C LEU A 574 15.72 -10.35 12.44
N ILE A 575 16.88 -9.83 12.07
CA ILE A 575 17.14 -9.34 10.71
C ILE A 575 17.61 -10.45 9.77
N GLY A 576 18.17 -11.54 10.29
CA GLY A 576 18.42 -12.77 9.56
C GLY A 576 18.15 -13.98 10.45
N ALA A 577 17.07 -14.72 10.18
CA ALA A 577 16.70 -15.91 10.94
C ALA A 577 17.47 -17.16 10.48
N THR A 578 17.65 -18.14 11.37
CA THR A 578 18.17 -19.46 10.97
C THR A 578 17.20 -20.13 10.01
N ARG A 579 17.72 -20.79 8.97
CA ARG A 579 16.93 -21.52 7.97
C ARG A 579 17.44 -22.92 7.78
N THR A 580 16.60 -23.92 8.05
CA THR A 580 17.06 -25.31 8.14
C THR A 580 17.42 -25.93 6.79
N MET A 581 16.80 -25.46 5.69
CA MET A 581 17.06 -25.94 4.34
C MET A 581 18.29 -25.27 3.69
N ASP A 582 18.63 -24.06 4.13
CA ASP A 582 19.79 -23.33 3.63
C ASP A 582 21.10 -24.05 4.01
N SER A 583 21.80 -24.48 2.96
CA SER A 583 23.08 -25.20 3.00
C SER A 583 24.15 -24.52 2.15
N ASP A 584 23.93 -23.26 1.74
CA ASP A 584 24.86 -22.50 0.91
C ASP A 584 26.15 -22.18 1.69
N SER A 585 27.30 -22.26 1.01
CA SER A 585 28.63 -22.01 1.58
C SER A 585 29.28 -20.70 1.10
N SER A 586 28.57 -19.92 0.28
CA SER A 586 28.94 -18.55 -0.08
C SER A 586 28.79 -17.58 1.12
N GLY A 587 27.79 -17.81 1.98
CA GLY A 587 27.42 -16.92 3.06
C GLY A 587 26.69 -15.68 2.55
N TYR A 588 27.03 -14.51 3.10
CA TYR A 588 26.47 -13.21 2.69
C TYR A 588 27.54 -12.37 2.00
N VAL A 589 27.23 -11.86 0.81
CA VAL A 589 28.11 -10.99 0.00
C VAL A 589 27.38 -9.68 -0.26
N ASP A 590 27.67 -8.67 0.57
CA ASP A 590 27.01 -7.36 0.58
C ASP A 590 25.46 -7.40 0.69
N TRP A 591 24.93 -8.50 1.24
CA TRP A 591 23.49 -8.63 1.48
C TRP A 591 23.04 -7.60 2.50
N THR A 592 21.95 -6.89 2.18
CA THR A 592 21.44 -5.79 3.02
C THR A 592 20.11 -6.18 3.63
N PHE A 593 20.11 -6.49 4.92
CA PHE A 593 18.88 -6.67 5.69
C PHE A 593 18.29 -5.31 6.08
N SER A 594 16.98 -5.26 6.34
CA SER A 594 16.26 -4.08 6.86
C SER A 594 15.39 -4.43 8.06
N THR A 595 14.99 -3.41 8.82
CA THR A 595 13.95 -3.49 9.85
C THR A 595 13.16 -2.19 9.92
N VAL A 596 11.84 -2.32 10.13
CA VAL A 596 10.92 -1.21 10.45
C VAL A 596 10.60 -1.13 11.94
N ARG A 597 11.08 -2.07 12.77
CA ARG A 597 10.69 -2.18 14.21
C ARG A 597 11.05 -0.93 15.03
N CYS A 598 12.02 -0.15 14.58
CA CYS A 598 12.50 1.07 15.23
C CYS A 598 11.82 2.37 14.72
N TRP A 599 10.69 2.26 13.99
CA TRP A 599 9.96 3.41 13.44
C TRP A 599 9.61 4.45 14.52
N GLY A 600 9.84 5.73 14.23
CA GLY A 600 9.62 6.85 15.13
C GLY A 600 10.66 7.02 16.25
N GLU A 601 11.55 6.04 16.48
CA GLU A 601 12.60 6.14 17.51
C GLU A 601 13.67 7.16 17.17
N ARG A 602 14.45 7.61 18.17
CA ARG A 602 15.59 8.51 17.96
C ARG A 602 16.72 7.81 17.21
N ALA A 603 17.20 8.45 16.15
CA ALA A 603 18.28 7.93 15.31
C ALA A 603 19.69 8.03 15.94
N GLU A 604 19.88 8.90 16.94
CA GLU A 604 21.13 9.05 17.70
C GLU A 604 21.26 7.99 18.80
N GLY A 605 22.43 7.33 18.85
CA GLY A 605 22.81 6.39 19.90
C GLY A 605 23.60 5.18 19.40
N THR A 606 23.81 4.21 20.29
CA THR A 606 24.51 2.97 19.99
C THR A 606 23.56 1.94 19.39
N TYR A 607 23.86 1.50 18.17
CA TYR A 607 23.31 0.30 17.55
C TYR A 607 24.21 -0.89 17.86
N LYS A 608 23.62 -2.06 18.11
CA LYS A 608 24.35 -3.31 18.35
C LYS A 608 23.83 -4.39 17.40
N MET A 609 24.73 -5.08 16.71
CA MET A 609 24.39 -6.30 15.97
C MET A 609 24.97 -7.51 16.71
N THR A 610 24.16 -8.56 16.86
CA THR A 610 24.58 -9.88 17.34
C THR A 610 24.67 -10.85 16.16
N VAL A 611 25.62 -11.77 16.19
CA VAL A 611 25.71 -12.88 15.24
C VAL A 611 25.98 -14.19 15.99
N THR A 612 25.15 -15.20 15.75
CA THR A 612 25.22 -16.52 16.40
C THR A 612 25.27 -17.62 15.33
N ASP A 613 26.20 -18.57 15.45
CA ASP A 613 26.25 -19.79 14.64
C ASP A 613 25.63 -20.97 15.41
N TYR A 614 24.47 -21.46 14.93
CA TYR A 614 23.75 -22.61 15.48
C TYR A 614 24.31 -23.98 15.06
N GLY A 615 25.51 -24.00 14.46
CA GLY A 615 26.22 -25.21 14.08
C GLY A 615 26.56 -26.15 15.24
N ASP A 616 26.70 -27.43 14.89
CA ASP A 616 27.05 -28.54 15.79
C ASP A 616 28.56 -28.65 16.10
N GLY A 617 29.37 -27.74 15.55
CA GLY A 617 30.83 -27.73 15.68
C GLY A 617 31.57 -28.73 14.78
N ILE A 618 30.88 -29.45 13.89
CA ILE A 618 31.53 -30.26 12.84
C ILE A 618 32.01 -29.35 11.70
N LEU A 619 31.26 -28.28 11.41
CA LEU A 619 31.63 -27.26 10.43
C LEU A 619 32.66 -26.27 10.98
N LYS A 620 33.39 -25.61 10.07
CA LYS A 620 34.26 -24.49 10.43
C LYS A 620 33.42 -23.28 10.83
N GLN A 621 33.82 -22.59 11.88
CA GLN A 621 33.29 -21.27 12.22
C GLN A 621 33.45 -20.30 11.04
N GLY A 622 32.43 -19.50 10.77
CA GLY A 622 32.54 -18.42 9.79
C GLY A 622 33.21 -17.16 10.34
N THR A 623 33.19 -16.10 9.53
CA THR A 623 33.82 -14.81 9.86
C THR A 623 32.95 -13.67 9.36
N LEU A 624 32.57 -12.75 10.26
CA LEU A 624 32.04 -11.44 9.89
C LEU A 624 33.20 -10.60 9.35
N LYS A 625 33.17 -10.31 8.05
CA LYS A 625 34.21 -9.53 7.37
C LYS A 625 34.00 -8.05 7.59
N GLN A 626 32.84 -7.57 7.17
CA GLN A 626 32.46 -6.16 7.31
C GLN A 626 30.95 -6.01 7.40
N TRP A 627 30.50 -4.88 7.94
CA TRP A 627 29.12 -4.46 7.93
C TRP A 627 29.00 -2.94 7.73
N GLN A 628 27.83 -2.46 7.32
CA GLN A 628 27.54 -1.03 7.18
C GLN A 628 26.09 -0.74 7.60
N LEU A 629 25.93 0.26 8.47
CA LEU A 629 24.63 0.73 8.94
C LEU A 629 24.13 1.87 8.04
N THR A 630 22.90 1.75 7.54
CA THR A 630 22.19 2.84 6.86
C THR A 630 20.89 3.14 7.61
N LEU A 631 20.66 4.41 7.92
CA LEU A 631 19.45 4.90 8.58
C LEU A 631 18.66 5.77 7.61
N TYR A 632 17.35 5.56 7.57
CA TYR A 632 16.39 6.40 6.87
C TYR A 632 15.37 6.94 7.88
N GLY A 633 14.85 8.13 7.63
CA GLY A 633 13.83 8.72 8.48
C GLY A 633 13.56 10.19 8.19
N SER A 634 13.21 10.95 9.22
CA SER A 634 12.77 12.33 9.10
C SER A 634 13.42 13.28 10.11
N SER A 635 13.21 14.57 9.90
CA SER A 635 13.61 15.64 10.83
C SER A 635 12.60 15.88 11.97
N TRP A 636 11.55 15.07 12.14
CA TRP A 636 10.64 15.17 13.27
C TRP A 636 11.33 14.86 14.60
N THR A 637 10.96 15.58 15.64
CA THR A 637 11.25 15.22 17.04
C THR A 637 10.29 14.12 17.53
N SER A 638 10.68 13.43 18.61
CA SER A 638 9.80 12.44 19.27
C SER A 638 8.48 13.03 19.76
N GLU A 639 8.44 14.35 20.04
CA GLU A 639 7.23 15.08 20.43
C GLU A 639 6.30 15.31 19.22
N GLU A 640 6.84 15.65 18.05
CA GLU A 640 6.05 15.74 16.81
C GLU A 640 5.48 14.37 16.39
N VAL A 641 6.23 13.28 16.59
CA VAL A 641 5.74 11.90 16.39
C VAL A 641 4.57 11.59 17.33
N LYS A 642 4.70 11.92 18.62
CA LYS A 642 3.64 11.71 19.63
C LYS A 642 2.39 12.54 19.34
N GLN A 643 2.54 13.82 18.97
CA GLN A 643 1.42 14.67 18.57
C GLN A 643 0.73 14.16 17.30
N ARG A 644 1.49 13.55 16.37
CA ARG A 644 0.90 12.87 15.21
C ARG A 644 0.15 11.59 15.59
N GLN A 645 0.63 10.81 16.58
CA GLN A 645 -0.11 9.65 17.11
C GLN A 645 -1.45 10.10 17.71
N GLU A 646 -1.45 11.15 18.54
CA GLU A 646 -2.66 11.71 19.17
C GLU A 646 -3.69 12.22 18.15
N LEU A 647 -3.24 12.98 17.13
CA LEU A 647 -4.11 13.45 16.03
C LEU A 647 -4.73 12.29 15.23
N VAL A 648 -3.93 11.25 14.95
CA VAL A 648 -4.38 10.10 14.15
C VAL A 648 -5.39 9.26 14.94
N GLU A 649 -5.17 9.03 16.24
CA GLU A 649 -6.14 8.35 17.12
C GLU A 649 -7.44 9.15 17.28
N GLU A 650 -7.37 10.49 17.41
CA GLU A 650 -8.57 11.34 17.38
C GLU A 650 -9.33 11.18 16.05
N ALA A 651 -8.62 11.11 14.91
CA ALA A 651 -9.24 10.94 13.61
C ALA A 651 -9.94 9.57 13.43
N MET A 652 -9.38 8.49 13.98
CA MET A 652 -10.00 7.15 13.93
C MET A 652 -11.40 7.10 14.56
N SER A 653 -11.73 7.99 15.50
CA SER A 653 -13.09 8.12 16.05
C SER A 653 -14.14 8.54 15.01
N GLY A 654 -13.73 8.98 13.83
CA GLY A 654 -14.59 9.52 12.77
C GLY A 654 -14.95 11.00 12.96
N ARG A 655 -14.36 11.69 13.93
CA ARG A 655 -14.65 13.11 14.26
C ARG A 655 -14.49 14.07 13.08
N TYR A 656 -13.54 13.79 12.18
CA TYR A 656 -13.31 14.61 10.97
C TYR A 656 -14.05 14.10 9.73
N LEU A 657 -14.96 13.12 9.86
CA LEU A 657 -15.77 12.59 8.76
C LEU A 657 -17.02 13.43 8.48
N ASN A 658 -16.81 14.61 7.91
CA ASN A 658 -17.76 15.15 6.95
C ASN A 658 -17.23 14.94 5.52
N ASP A 659 -18.13 14.92 4.54
CA ASP A 659 -17.80 14.57 3.15
C ASP A 659 -17.01 15.67 2.43
N SER A 660 -16.99 16.89 2.99
CA SER A 660 -16.20 18.03 2.50
C SER A 660 -14.81 18.17 3.12
N PHE A 661 -14.48 17.41 4.18
CA PHE A 661 -13.19 17.52 4.87
C PHE A 661 -12.15 16.54 4.32
N SER A 662 -11.14 17.13 3.69
CA SER A 662 -9.79 16.59 3.50
C SER A 662 -8.84 17.80 3.43
N LEU A 663 -7.59 17.64 3.82
CA LEU A 663 -6.59 18.70 3.63
C LEU A 663 -6.35 18.94 2.12
N PRO A 664 -6.17 20.20 1.67
CA PRO A 664 -5.90 20.49 0.26
C PRO A 664 -4.56 19.90 -0.17
N CYS A 665 -4.52 19.34 -1.37
CA CYS A 665 -3.29 18.78 -1.94
C CYS A 665 -2.43 19.87 -2.62
N PRO A 666 -1.10 19.87 -2.43
CA PRO A 666 -0.21 20.64 -3.27
C PRO A 666 -0.23 20.09 -4.72
N PRO A 667 0.13 20.91 -5.73
CA PRO A 667 0.38 20.38 -7.07
C PRO A 667 1.58 19.43 -7.06
N GLY A 668 1.47 18.32 -7.80
CA GLY A 668 2.61 17.43 -8.06
C GLY A 668 3.68 18.09 -8.93
N LEU A 669 4.85 17.46 -9.01
CA LEU A 669 5.95 17.88 -9.87
C LEU A 669 5.53 17.83 -11.35
N VAL A 670 5.85 18.89 -12.09
CA VAL A 670 5.75 18.90 -13.56
C VAL A 670 6.95 18.15 -14.12
N ILE A 671 6.82 16.82 -14.19
CA ILE A 671 7.77 15.97 -14.88
C ILE A 671 7.58 16.20 -16.38
N LEU A 672 8.61 16.74 -17.02
CA LEU A 672 8.67 16.84 -18.47
C LEU A 672 8.88 15.43 -19.03
N GLU A 673 7.79 14.73 -19.34
CA GLU A 673 7.84 13.60 -20.26
C GLU A 673 8.60 14.05 -21.51
N ARG A 674 9.68 13.33 -21.85
CA ARG A 674 10.54 13.69 -22.98
C ARG A 674 9.67 13.75 -24.22
N GLU A 675 9.54 14.95 -24.81
CA GLU A 675 8.68 15.18 -25.97
C GLU A 675 8.86 14.05 -26.99
N THR A 676 7.75 13.42 -27.37
CA THR A 676 7.76 12.45 -28.45
C THR A 676 8.14 13.21 -29.71
N TYR A 677 9.41 13.09 -30.11
CA TYR A 677 9.97 13.67 -31.32
C TYR A 677 9.27 13.07 -32.53
N THR A 678 8.09 13.60 -32.83
CA THR A 678 7.28 13.28 -34.00
C THR A 678 8.06 13.79 -35.20
N ILE A 679 8.87 12.90 -35.79
CA ILE A 679 9.60 13.15 -37.03
C ILE A 679 8.58 13.63 -38.05
N SER A 680 8.56 14.94 -38.30
CA SER A 680 7.47 15.56 -39.05
C SER A 680 7.32 14.88 -40.40
N THR A 681 6.12 14.87 -40.97
CA THR A 681 5.92 14.24 -42.29
C THR A 681 6.83 14.84 -43.37
N ASN A 682 7.28 16.09 -43.18
CA ASN A 682 8.27 16.74 -44.03
C ASN A 682 9.71 16.24 -43.75
N THR A 683 10.08 16.05 -42.48
CA THR A 683 11.36 15.43 -42.10
C THR A 683 11.47 13.99 -42.63
N LEU A 684 10.40 13.19 -42.49
CA LEU A 684 10.34 11.84 -43.01
C LEU A 684 10.44 11.80 -44.54
N LYS A 685 9.70 12.67 -45.25
CA LYS A 685 9.84 12.85 -46.72
C LYS A 685 11.26 13.24 -47.12
N THR A 686 11.93 14.13 -46.38
CA THR A 686 13.31 14.53 -46.65
C THR A 686 14.29 13.38 -46.46
N LEU A 687 14.14 12.57 -45.40
CA LEU A 687 14.96 11.38 -45.17
C LEU A 687 14.75 10.32 -46.27
N VAL A 688 13.50 10.09 -46.70
CA VAL A 688 13.18 9.20 -47.84
C VAL A 688 13.79 9.73 -49.13
N LEU A 689 13.69 11.03 -49.43
CA LEU A 689 14.30 11.64 -50.62
C LEU A 689 15.82 11.54 -50.61
N LEU A 690 16.48 11.73 -49.45
CA LEU A 690 17.91 11.53 -49.29
C LEU A 690 18.31 10.06 -49.50
N GLY A 691 17.51 9.10 -49.00
CA GLY A 691 17.69 7.67 -49.26
C GLY A 691 17.56 7.31 -50.74
N CYS A 692 16.52 7.82 -51.41
CA CYS A 692 16.34 7.65 -52.87
C CYS A 692 17.49 8.27 -53.67
N PHE A 693 17.99 9.45 -53.26
CA PHE A 693 19.14 10.08 -53.89
C PHE A 693 20.43 9.24 -53.70
N ALA A 694 20.69 8.73 -52.50
CA ALA A 694 21.84 7.86 -52.22
C ALA A 694 21.79 6.54 -53.01
N VAL A 695 20.61 5.92 -53.14
CA VAL A 695 20.40 4.73 -53.99
C VAL A 695 20.63 5.06 -55.47
N PHE A 696 20.07 6.17 -55.98
CA PHE A 696 20.29 6.61 -57.35
C PHE A 696 21.78 6.87 -57.65
N TRP A 697 22.48 7.55 -56.74
CA TRP A 697 23.90 7.86 -56.87
C TRP A 697 24.78 6.60 -56.81
N SER A 698 24.38 5.61 -55.99
CA SER A 698 25.03 4.29 -55.94
C SER A 698 24.85 3.52 -57.24
N LEU A 699 23.63 3.52 -57.81
CA LEU A 699 23.35 2.90 -59.12
C LEU A 699 24.09 3.61 -60.26
N TYR A 700 24.19 4.95 -60.22
CA TYR A 700 25.01 5.71 -61.16
C TYR A 700 26.48 5.27 -61.12
N TYR A 701 27.10 5.21 -59.94
CA TYR A 701 28.49 4.76 -59.80
C TYR A 701 28.70 3.30 -60.22
N ILE A 702 27.76 2.40 -59.93
CA ILE A 702 27.81 1.00 -60.40
C ILE A 702 27.79 0.95 -61.93
N LEU A 703 26.94 1.75 -62.59
CA LEU A 703 26.88 1.84 -64.05
C LEU A 703 28.17 2.45 -64.63
N GLU A 704 28.70 3.52 -64.03
CA GLU A 704 29.96 4.15 -64.41
C GLU A 704 31.13 3.16 -64.35
N VAL A 705 31.26 2.38 -63.27
CA VAL A 705 32.27 1.31 -63.14
C VAL A 705 32.04 0.18 -64.16
N CYS A 706 30.80 -0.20 -64.45
CA CYS A 706 30.47 -1.21 -65.45
C CYS A 706 30.75 -0.77 -66.90
N PHE A 707 30.57 0.51 -67.22
CA PHE A 707 30.87 1.03 -68.56
C PHE A 707 32.34 1.39 -68.77
N THR A 708 33.03 1.93 -67.75
CA THR A 708 34.48 2.21 -67.83
C THR A 708 35.35 0.95 -67.88
N ARG A 709 34.87 -0.20 -67.36
CA ARG A 709 35.58 -1.49 -67.44
C ARG A 709 35.63 -2.16 -68.82
N LYS A 710 35.13 -1.52 -69.88
CA LYS A 710 35.16 -2.13 -71.24
C LYS A 710 36.49 -2.06 -71.97
N ASP A 711 37.43 -1.21 -71.56
CA ASP A 711 38.72 -0.98 -72.25
C ASP A 711 39.96 -1.45 -71.46
N ILE A 712 39.86 -2.62 -70.79
CA ILE A 712 41.05 -3.36 -70.33
C ILE A 712 40.90 -4.83 -70.73
N GLY A 713 41.74 -5.30 -71.64
CA GLY A 713 41.79 -6.69 -72.08
C GLY A 713 43.18 -7.30 -71.93
N PHE A 714 43.23 -8.60 -71.62
CA PHE A 714 44.43 -9.45 -71.51
C PHE A 714 45.43 -9.06 -70.39
N GLU A 715 46.24 -9.97 -69.84
CA GLU A 715 46.46 -11.39 -70.14
C GLU A 715 46.16 -12.30 -68.93
N LEU A 716 45.89 -13.59 -69.18
CA LEU A 716 45.84 -14.63 -68.15
C LEU A 716 46.80 -15.78 -68.51
N VAL A 717 48.08 -15.64 -68.16
CA VAL A 717 49.10 -16.68 -68.38
C VAL A 717 49.23 -17.55 -67.13
N CYS A 718 48.65 -18.74 -67.17
CA CYS A 718 48.84 -19.76 -66.14
C CYS A 718 50.28 -20.31 -66.18
N ASN A 719 50.86 -20.59 -65.01
CA ASN A 719 51.88 -21.62 -64.90
C ASN A 719 51.65 -22.51 -63.66
N THR A 720 51.65 -23.82 -63.93
CA THR A 720 51.29 -24.95 -63.06
C THR A 720 52.49 -25.41 -62.19
N PRO A 721 52.45 -26.53 -61.38
CA PRO A 721 51.34 -27.46 -61.08
C PRO A 721 51.19 -27.95 -59.61
N ARG A 722 50.09 -28.69 -59.37
CA ARG A 722 49.93 -29.93 -58.53
C ARG A 722 48.91 -29.87 -57.39
N CYS A 723 47.69 -30.32 -57.69
CA CYS A 723 46.79 -30.97 -56.72
C CYS A 723 46.84 -32.50 -56.90
N ARG A 724 46.92 -33.27 -55.80
CA ARG A 724 46.57 -34.72 -55.65
C ARG A 724 47.04 -35.19 -54.24
N ARG A 725 46.34 -36.06 -53.49
CA ARG A 725 45.09 -36.83 -53.74
C ARG A 725 44.58 -37.49 -52.44
N TYR A 726 43.32 -37.95 -52.45
CA TYR A 726 42.69 -38.95 -51.55
C TYR A 726 42.55 -38.58 -50.05
N GLU A 727 41.58 -39.10 -49.28
CA GLU A 727 40.45 -40.05 -49.47
C GLU A 727 39.22 -39.48 -48.66
N GLY A 728 37.95 -39.88 -48.75
CA GLY A 728 37.27 -41.03 -49.37
C GLY A 728 36.77 -42.01 -48.29
N SER A 729 35.47 -42.14 -47.94
CA SER A 729 34.17 -41.58 -48.42
C SER A 729 33.14 -41.60 -47.24
N SER A 730 31.81 -41.38 -47.29
CA SER A 730 30.78 -41.44 -48.36
C SER A 730 29.54 -40.54 -48.08
N THR A 731 28.30 -41.01 -48.29
CA THR A 731 26.99 -40.27 -48.34
C THR A 731 25.81 -41.27 -48.11
N PRO A 732 24.47 -40.94 -48.07
CA PRO A 732 23.77 -39.65 -48.33
C PRO A 732 22.50 -39.24 -47.50
N ARG A 733 22.23 -37.92 -47.44
CA ARG A 733 20.88 -37.21 -47.38
C ARG A 733 19.95 -37.45 -46.17
N SER A 734 19.04 -36.52 -45.79
CA SER A 734 18.57 -35.20 -46.30
C SER A 734 18.47 -34.18 -45.13
N ILE A 735 18.79 -32.87 -45.23
CA ILE A 735 18.13 -31.76 -45.98
C ILE A 735 16.69 -31.56 -45.44
N GLU A 736 16.23 -30.41 -44.92
CA GLU A 736 16.57 -28.97 -45.13
C GLU A 736 17.03 -28.26 -43.82
N GLU A 737 18.16 -27.55 -43.79
CA GLU A 737 18.41 -26.10 -44.02
C GLU A 737 18.27 -25.19 -42.80
N ALA A 738 19.43 -24.80 -42.24
CA ALA A 738 19.61 -23.64 -41.36
C ALA A 738 20.91 -22.93 -41.78
N ALA A 739 20.90 -21.59 -41.83
CA ALA A 739 22.04 -20.79 -42.30
C ALA A 739 22.50 -19.79 -41.23
N VAL A 740 23.45 -20.21 -40.41
CA VAL A 740 24.22 -19.32 -39.54
C VAL A 740 25.28 -18.59 -40.37
N ILE A 741 25.48 -17.30 -40.12
CA ILE A 741 26.69 -16.57 -40.54
C ILE A 741 27.43 -16.11 -39.29
N GLU A 742 28.71 -16.45 -39.22
CA GLU A 742 29.58 -16.19 -38.07
C GLU A 742 29.95 -14.70 -37.95
N SER A 743 30.12 -14.24 -36.71
CA SER A 743 30.67 -12.92 -36.40
C SER A 743 32.19 -12.98 -36.24
N LEU A 744 32.90 -12.00 -36.81
CA LEU A 744 34.32 -11.75 -36.52
C LEU A 744 34.47 -10.57 -35.53
N PRO A 745 35.45 -10.60 -34.61
CA PRO A 745 35.46 -9.76 -33.41
C PRO A 745 36.26 -8.46 -33.55
N LEU A 746 36.01 -7.49 -32.65
CA LEU A 746 36.92 -6.37 -32.41
C LEU A 746 37.05 -6.01 -30.91
N CYS A 747 38.30 -6.12 -30.44
CA CYS A 747 38.96 -5.42 -29.33
C CYS A 747 38.16 -5.04 -28.06
N ARG A 748 38.47 -5.73 -26.96
CA ARG A 748 38.51 -5.15 -25.61
C ARG A 748 39.74 -4.24 -25.49
N ALA A 749 39.69 -3.24 -24.61
CA ALA A 749 40.84 -2.49 -24.13
C ALA A 749 40.85 -2.55 -22.59
N GLU A 750 42.01 -2.73 -21.96
CA GLU A 750 42.16 -2.78 -20.51
C GLU A 750 43.57 -2.32 -20.10
N GLU A 751 43.77 -2.09 -18.81
CA GLU A 751 44.61 -1.02 -18.28
C GLU A 751 46.13 -1.30 -18.20
N SER A 752 46.91 -0.23 -18.07
CA SER A 752 48.34 -0.29 -17.80
C SER A 752 48.63 -0.36 -16.29
N THR A 753 49.19 -1.46 -15.82
CA THR A 753 49.88 -1.54 -14.53
C THR A 753 51.35 -1.13 -14.66
N MET A 754 51.96 -0.75 -13.53
CA MET A 754 53.30 -0.18 -13.43
C MET A 754 54.13 -0.99 -12.41
N GLU A 755 55.47 -0.82 -12.47
CA GLU A 755 56.49 -1.59 -11.72
C GLU A 755 56.76 -3.00 -12.31
N SER A 756 58.00 -3.51 -12.41
CA SER A 756 59.28 -3.00 -11.90
C SER A 756 60.50 -3.40 -12.77
N LEU A 757 61.55 -2.57 -12.69
CA LEU A 757 62.99 -2.88 -12.75
C LEU A 757 63.57 -3.80 -13.86
N GLU A 758 64.43 -3.21 -14.69
CA GLU A 758 65.69 -3.85 -15.13
C GLU A 758 66.81 -2.77 -15.24
N GLN A 759 68.08 -3.17 -15.33
CA GLN A 759 69.24 -2.28 -15.11
C GLN A 759 70.04 -1.96 -16.39
N GLU A 760 70.29 -0.68 -16.64
CA GLU A 760 71.62 -0.11 -17.00
C GLU A 760 71.70 1.38 -16.68
#